data_AF-A0A8W8KAG0-F1
#
_entry.id   AF-A0A8W8KAG0-F1
#
_cell.length_a   1.000
_cell.length_b   1.000
_cell.length_c   1.000
_cell.angle_alpha   90.00
_cell.angle_beta   90.00
_cell.angle_gamma   90.00
#
_symmetry.space_group_name_H-M   'P 1'
#
loop_
_entity.id
_entity.type
_entity.pdbx_description
1 polymer ?
#
loop_
_entity_poly.entity_id
_entity_poly.type
_entity_poly.pdbx_seq_one_letter_code
_entity_poly.pdbx_strand_id
1 'polypeptide(L)'
;MYNRYLKENLPRGNFGPIPSSLPAVSWFEFLLDEELLEKHLQKDNPDPSPVQLIVQFLQQADAHVVKEPLPPIPSGDDQQEVKVFIKENKKVKALRLLALRVAAHLKWNLNIILTGVPLVMVQTLITELLKITLGCDFNTVEDRLSGDTVTEEALFALHLYHRWCLMSVVRDSFPTRPVKQFAQMQGQFDSMVASANEAVIRYLKERTSLSVEYLQKCLQCGRTLKMPTMHCISIPSEDSDDSLFHWDKAVDIDANDYQSQILYDLGSFNFYTETYSEALLMFTQCLNTITEVSSPQLSDIDMARLKGYYTACQTLRTVQTPQEKAKESLYQLAEQARKNDYQGLIEVIIEDNLKQELTSAYRSDLEDELGNKDDKYSEIYMQVSVCNVIRSVMEGKALVSLLADIVEDAEQSTVDFLIMVLTKAMAGSSFAQKSNLKCFIWHLMDLSPVGSRFNNMVVSGELRNYFTQEELKEMNQYIKESSSLTYSDIYDDATTICSSYPNSRDSSVSAGTVEQQLMFMYEPESINNLTRELILKLGRSPAYVMALNEKWKVPKEMHQIIYNLPPSVEQAFVYLLIGKACHCIDVRIFERARQLLLVADRNVYEVSYILSKYVRWYILLADLLQFYTTKSFGMNTTLQDLIKKTKTCITSVRLDQDIQPTMVILEHCAAFLLNIRDWQYLTNMENSGSGHIELCKLLACMCKELPSIKAARIPARALWEAVKNIFTINPSQKRSMSGRMDSAHVRDSSLAILAKELFIDFLPKLKEPMVLSVMVSCLSKFYNIIRDEISCEISSEYLPLWPTTVSNISAMNKPGIEEAVVMLMQHALQVNPAQPSWLRTQADIYFANGQYSSAMKFYMEAGVVASDFFSSAVPKSIYEDQVYKRMIKCCSYLQCHTQVAVLCQFTDEIDYTTCFKALQERNCYDAMDTYYSCIWDISILEYLVHLHSKRGEMEKKQAALKALTQLDLNSSNPEDIIQRAVQMRKRKFLRALAKQYL
;
A
#
# COMPACT_ATOMS: atom_id res chain seq x y z
N MET A 1 13.15 31.08 -20.97
CA MET A 1 13.10 32.18 -21.96
C MET A 1 12.01 31.88 -23.01
N TYR A 2 10.77 31.68 -22.55
CA TYR A 2 9.59 31.40 -23.37
C TYR A 2 8.39 31.85 -22.52
N ASN A 3 8.15 33.17 -22.45
CA ASN A 3 6.99 33.76 -21.74
C ASN A 3 6.86 35.29 -21.93
N ARG A 4 7.09 35.80 -23.15
CA ARG A 4 6.74 37.18 -23.51
C ARG A 4 6.27 37.21 -24.96
N TYR A 5 5.24 38.01 -25.21
CA TYR A 5 4.50 38.21 -26.48
C TYR A 5 3.30 37.29 -26.70
N LEU A 6 2.22 37.56 -25.94
CA LEU A 6 0.82 37.59 -26.39
C LEU A 6 -0.03 38.15 -25.23
N LYS A 7 0.12 39.45 -25.01
CA LYS A 7 -0.80 40.28 -24.20
C LYS A 7 -0.97 41.60 -24.94
N GLU A 8 -1.86 41.60 -25.93
CA GLU A 8 -2.53 42.81 -26.38
C GLU A 8 -4.04 42.53 -26.37
N ASN A 9 -4.66 43.03 -25.30
CA ASN A 9 -6.03 43.53 -25.18
C ASN A 9 -7.14 42.88 -26.02
N LEU A 10 -7.64 41.75 -25.54
CA LEU A 10 -9.06 41.42 -25.60
C LEU A 10 -9.68 41.73 -24.22
N PRO A 11 -10.77 42.50 -24.12
CA PRO A 11 -11.40 42.78 -22.84
C PRO A 11 -11.95 41.47 -22.26
N ARG A 12 -11.41 41.10 -21.10
CA ARG A 12 -11.91 39.97 -20.29
C ARG A 12 -13.35 40.26 -19.88
N GLY A 13 -14.29 39.49 -20.40
CA GLY A 13 -15.66 39.45 -19.90
C GLY A 13 -15.67 38.97 -18.44
N ASN A 14 -15.72 39.93 -17.52
CA ASN A 14 -16.09 39.69 -16.12
C ASN A 14 -17.57 39.27 -16.08
N PHE A 15 -17.85 37.97 -16.10
CA PHE A 15 -19.14 37.47 -15.60
C PHE A 15 -19.03 37.25 -14.08
N GLY A 16 -18.98 38.37 -13.35
CA GLY A 16 -19.39 38.43 -11.94
C GLY A 16 -20.88 38.75 -11.85
N PRO A 17 -21.51 38.65 -10.66
CA PRO A 17 -22.90 39.07 -10.49
C PRO A 17 -23.00 40.55 -10.86
N ILE A 18 -23.89 40.85 -11.80
CA ILE A 18 -24.18 42.18 -12.33
C ILE A 18 -24.46 43.10 -11.12
N PRO A 19 -23.68 44.18 -10.89
CA PRO A 19 -24.16 45.28 -10.07
C PRO A 19 -25.39 45.83 -10.77
N SER A 20 -26.50 45.94 -10.05
CA SER A 20 -27.72 46.59 -10.52
C SER A 20 -27.48 48.07 -10.83
N SER A 21 -26.87 48.37 -11.98
CA SER A 21 -26.95 49.66 -12.65
C SER A 21 -27.84 49.46 -13.87
N LEU A 22 -28.93 50.23 -13.94
CA LEU A 22 -29.77 50.32 -15.13
C LEU A 22 -28.90 50.57 -16.37
N PRO A 23 -29.17 49.93 -17.53
CA PRO A 23 -28.45 50.24 -18.76
C PRO A 23 -28.52 51.74 -19.03
N ALA A 24 -27.44 52.33 -19.54
CA ALA A 24 -27.34 53.78 -19.76
C ALA A 24 -28.39 54.30 -20.77
N VAL A 25 -28.94 53.42 -21.61
CA VAL A 25 -30.02 53.66 -22.56
C VAL A 25 -30.94 52.44 -22.55
N SER A 26 -32.24 52.63 -22.36
CA SER A 26 -33.23 51.53 -22.35
C SER A 26 -33.62 51.10 -23.78
N TRP A 27 -33.97 49.83 -23.99
CA TRP A 27 -34.30 49.30 -25.34
C TRP A 27 -35.41 50.09 -26.07
N PHE A 28 -36.39 50.63 -25.35
CA PHE A 28 -37.51 51.36 -25.96
C PHE A 28 -37.12 52.77 -26.43
N GLU A 29 -36.03 53.34 -25.92
CA GLU A 29 -35.55 54.67 -26.34
C GLU A 29 -35.10 54.63 -27.81
N PHE A 30 -34.61 53.49 -28.29
CA PHE A 30 -34.27 53.27 -29.71
C PHE A 30 -35.47 53.20 -30.65
N LEU A 31 -36.70 53.07 -30.12
CA LEU A 31 -37.94 53.19 -30.91
C LEU A 31 -38.42 54.64 -30.98
N LEU A 32 -37.98 55.50 -30.07
CA LEU A 32 -38.43 56.89 -29.94
C LEU A 32 -37.53 57.88 -30.68
N ASP A 33 -36.24 57.58 -30.80
CA ASP A 33 -35.25 58.37 -31.53
C ASP A 33 -34.55 57.51 -32.60
N GLU A 34 -34.78 57.85 -33.87
CA GLU A 34 -34.27 57.12 -35.04
C GLU A 34 -32.74 57.22 -35.19
N GLU A 35 -32.12 58.31 -34.74
CA GLU A 35 -30.67 58.52 -34.84
C GLU A 35 -29.91 57.94 -33.63
N LEU A 36 -30.61 57.65 -32.53
CA LEU A 36 -30.00 57.17 -31.28
C LEU A 36 -29.28 55.84 -31.45
N LEU A 37 -29.86 54.90 -32.23
CA LEU A 37 -29.25 53.59 -32.44
C LEU A 37 -27.89 53.71 -33.14
N GLU A 38 -27.80 54.55 -34.18
CA GLU A 38 -26.57 54.72 -34.94
C GLU A 38 -25.48 55.42 -34.11
N LYS A 39 -25.86 56.50 -33.40
CA LYS A 39 -24.95 57.21 -32.47
C LYS A 39 -24.47 56.29 -31.33
N HIS A 40 -25.33 55.38 -30.87
CA HIS A 40 -24.97 54.43 -29.82
C HIS A 40 -23.98 53.38 -30.33
N LEU A 41 -24.23 52.78 -31.50
CA LEU A 41 -23.37 51.75 -32.08
C LEU A 41 -21.99 52.28 -32.53
N GLN A 42 -21.85 53.58 -32.80
CA GLN A 42 -20.57 54.22 -33.13
C GLN A 42 -19.62 54.46 -31.94
N LYS A 43 -20.06 54.20 -30.69
CA LYS A 43 -19.21 54.34 -29.49
C LYS A 43 -18.15 53.21 -29.44
N ASP A 44 -16.99 53.48 -28.83
CA ASP A 44 -15.90 52.48 -28.70
C ASP A 44 -16.29 51.24 -27.88
N ASN A 45 -17.22 51.38 -26.92
CA ASN A 45 -17.77 50.29 -26.11
C ASN A 45 -19.24 50.59 -25.77
N PRO A 46 -20.19 50.30 -26.67
CA PRO A 46 -21.61 50.53 -26.41
C PRO A 46 -22.12 49.58 -25.32
N ASP A 47 -22.85 50.12 -24.34
CA ASP A 47 -23.59 49.37 -23.31
C ASP A 47 -25.07 49.77 -23.37
N PRO A 48 -25.98 48.90 -23.86
CA PRO A 48 -25.77 47.49 -24.19
C PRO A 48 -24.94 47.30 -25.47
N SER A 49 -24.20 46.19 -25.55
CA SER A 49 -23.42 45.83 -26.75
C SER A 49 -24.33 45.51 -27.94
N PRO A 50 -23.84 45.52 -29.20
CA PRO A 50 -24.68 45.26 -30.37
C PRO A 50 -25.37 43.88 -30.29
N VAL A 51 -24.64 42.89 -29.79
CA VAL A 51 -25.15 41.54 -29.62
C VAL A 51 -26.19 41.44 -28.49
N GLN A 52 -26.01 42.19 -27.40
CA GLN A 52 -27.02 42.30 -26.35
C GLN A 52 -28.28 43.03 -26.83
N LEU A 53 -28.15 44.04 -27.70
CA LEU A 53 -29.29 44.74 -28.31
C LEU A 53 -30.11 43.82 -29.21
N ILE A 54 -29.47 42.97 -30.04
CA ILE A 54 -30.17 41.95 -30.84
C ILE A 54 -31.00 41.05 -29.91
N VAL A 55 -30.39 40.55 -28.82
CA VAL A 55 -31.08 39.70 -27.84
C VAL A 55 -32.25 40.44 -27.20
N GLN A 56 -32.05 41.67 -26.72
CA GLN A 56 -33.11 42.46 -26.08
C GLN A 56 -34.27 42.75 -27.04
N PHE A 57 -34.00 43.19 -28.28
CA PHE A 57 -35.04 43.49 -29.24
C PHE A 57 -35.87 42.25 -29.61
N LEU A 58 -35.22 41.10 -29.84
CA LEU A 58 -35.93 39.85 -30.16
C LEU A 58 -36.69 39.29 -28.96
N GLN A 59 -36.13 39.33 -27.76
CA GLN A 59 -36.84 38.94 -26.53
C GLN A 59 -38.09 39.79 -26.30
N GLN A 60 -37.99 41.11 -26.47
CA GLN A 60 -39.12 42.02 -26.32
C GLN A 60 -40.14 41.87 -27.45
N ALA A 61 -39.69 41.55 -28.67
CA ALA A 61 -40.58 41.23 -29.78
C ALA A 61 -41.41 39.98 -29.46
N ASP A 62 -40.78 38.90 -29.00
CA ASP A 62 -41.46 37.64 -28.66
C ASP A 62 -42.41 37.77 -27.47
N ALA A 63 -42.05 38.54 -26.44
CA ALA A 63 -42.91 38.82 -25.29
C ALA A 63 -44.20 39.60 -25.64
N HIS A 64 -44.20 40.33 -26.76
CA HIS A 64 -45.31 41.16 -27.21
C HIS A 64 -46.09 40.58 -28.40
N VAL A 65 -45.81 39.33 -28.81
CA VAL A 65 -46.61 38.61 -29.80
C VAL A 65 -47.96 38.23 -29.20
N VAL A 66 -49.05 38.78 -29.75
CA VAL A 66 -50.42 38.42 -29.36
C VAL A 66 -50.83 37.15 -30.11
N LYS A 67 -51.17 36.09 -29.36
CA LYS A 67 -51.75 34.86 -29.91
C LYS A 67 -53.27 34.90 -29.71
N GLU A 68 -54.03 35.23 -30.75
CA GLU A 68 -55.49 35.15 -30.70
C GLU A 68 -55.95 33.74 -31.11
N PRO A 69 -56.78 33.04 -30.30
CA PRO A 69 -57.45 31.82 -30.74
C PRO A 69 -58.58 32.16 -31.71
N LEU A 70 -58.67 31.46 -32.84
CA LEU A 70 -59.84 31.54 -33.74
C LEU A 70 -61.11 31.04 -33.02
N PRO A 71 -62.31 31.57 -33.35
CA PRO A 71 -63.56 30.93 -32.96
C PRO A 71 -63.64 29.52 -33.57
N PRO A 72 -64.17 28.51 -32.85
CA PRO A 72 -64.30 27.16 -33.40
C PRO A 72 -65.27 27.16 -34.59
N ILE A 73 -64.79 26.71 -35.75
CA ILE A 73 -65.63 26.39 -36.91
C ILE A 73 -66.17 24.97 -36.67
N PRO A 74 -67.50 24.74 -36.67
CA PRO A 74 -68.04 23.40 -36.52
C PRO A 74 -68.05 22.69 -37.86
N SER A 75 -67.15 21.73 -38.09
CA SER A 75 -67.30 20.69 -39.12
C SER A 75 -66.37 19.54 -38.79
N GLY A 76 -66.93 18.33 -38.68
CA GLY A 76 -66.19 17.12 -38.30
C GLY A 76 -65.24 16.65 -39.39
N ASP A 77 -63.98 16.47 -39.01
CA ASP A 77 -63.22 15.22 -39.11
C ASP A 77 -61.81 15.46 -38.53
N ASP A 78 -61.19 14.40 -38.05
CA ASP A 78 -60.06 14.36 -37.13
C ASP A 78 -58.77 15.12 -37.54
N GLN A 79 -58.12 15.70 -36.53
CA GLN A 79 -56.71 16.14 -36.48
C GLN A 79 -56.23 17.19 -37.51
N GLN A 80 -56.80 18.39 -37.49
CA GLN A 80 -56.09 19.58 -37.99
C GLN A 80 -55.50 20.39 -36.84
N GLU A 81 -54.17 20.56 -36.85
CA GLU A 81 -53.48 21.58 -36.04
C GLU A 81 -54.19 22.92 -36.22
N VAL A 82 -54.59 23.52 -35.10
CA VAL A 82 -55.17 24.86 -35.08
C VAL A 82 -54.13 25.84 -35.63
N LYS A 83 -54.26 26.26 -36.90
CA LYS A 83 -53.47 27.36 -37.46
C LYS A 83 -53.84 28.65 -36.73
N VAL A 84 -53.05 29.01 -35.73
CA VAL A 84 -53.13 30.31 -35.04
C VAL A 84 -52.65 31.39 -36.01
N PHE A 85 -53.50 32.37 -36.34
CA PHE A 85 -53.08 33.53 -37.13
C PHE A 85 -52.40 34.53 -36.20
N ILE A 86 -51.09 34.68 -36.32
CA ILE A 86 -50.32 35.68 -35.55
C ILE A 86 -50.44 37.01 -36.28
N LYS A 87 -51.24 37.94 -35.76
CA LYS A 87 -51.27 39.31 -36.30
C LYS A 87 -50.08 40.08 -35.72
N GLU A 88 -49.06 40.33 -36.54
CA GLU A 88 -47.87 41.06 -36.12
C GLU A 88 -48.23 42.51 -35.77
N ASN A 89 -48.02 42.89 -34.51
CA ASN A 89 -48.18 44.27 -34.05
C ASN A 89 -47.06 45.14 -34.64
N LYS A 90 -47.35 46.41 -35.01
CA LYS A 90 -46.36 47.38 -35.52
C LYS A 90 -45.11 47.45 -34.64
N LYS A 91 -45.29 47.38 -33.32
CA LYS A 91 -44.19 47.34 -32.33
C LYS A 91 -43.27 46.11 -32.50
N VAL A 92 -43.84 44.94 -32.72
CA VAL A 92 -43.08 43.69 -32.91
C VAL A 92 -42.29 43.75 -34.22
N LYS A 93 -42.90 44.26 -35.29
CA LYS A 93 -42.24 44.50 -36.58
C LYS A 93 -41.07 45.49 -36.45
N ALA A 94 -41.28 46.61 -35.76
CA ALA A 94 -40.22 47.61 -35.52
C ALA A 94 -39.03 47.03 -34.71
N LEU A 95 -39.30 46.23 -33.66
CA LEU A 95 -38.25 45.59 -32.85
C LEU A 95 -37.43 44.56 -33.65
N ARG A 96 -38.07 43.75 -34.50
CA ARG A 96 -37.36 42.81 -35.38
C ARG A 96 -36.51 43.53 -36.44
N LEU A 97 -37.02 44.61 -37.03
CA LEU A 97 -36.27 45.46 -37.97
C LEU A 97 -35.08 46.16 -37.29
N LEU A 98 -35.23 46.61 -36.03
CA LEU A 98 -34.13 47.13 -35.21
C LEU A 98 -33.04 46.06 -35.01
N ALA A 99 -33.41 44.82 -34.71
CA ALA A 99 -32.45 43.72 -34.60
C ALA A 99 -31.69 43.48 -35.92
N LEU A 100 -32.36 43.56 -37.08
CA LEU A 100 -31.71 43.48 -38.40
C LEU A 100 -30.79 44.68 -38.67
N ARG A 101 -31.16 45.90 -38.26
CA ARG A 101 -30.29 47.10 -38.36
C ARG A 101 -29.00 46.91 -37.57
N VAL A 102 -29.09 46.34 -36.37
CA VAL A 102 -27.91 46.03 -35.53
C VAL A 102 -27.07 44.91 -36.16
N ALA A 103 -27.70 43.88 -36.73
CA ALA A 103 -26.99 42.81 -37.45
C ALA A 103 -26.28 43.32 -38.70
N ALA A 104 -26.89 44.25 -39.43
CA ALA A 104 -26.28 44.94 -40.57
C ALA A 104 -25.10 45.83 -40.16
N HIS A 105 -25.15 46.49 -39.00
CA HIS A 105 -24.00 47.21 -38.44
C HIS A 105 -22.83 46.26 -38.14
N LEU A 106 -23.11 45.04 -37.66
CA LEU A 106 -22.12 43.97 -37.48
C LEU A 106 -21.68 43.30 -38.80
N LYS A 107 -22.10 43.84 -39.96
CA LYS A 107 -21.85 43.27 -41.30
C LYS A 107 -22.28 41.81 -41.43
N TRP A 108 -23.31 41.40 -40.67
CA TRP A 108 -23.79 40.02 -40.65
C TRP A 108 -22.71 38.98 -40.27
N ASN A 109 -21.70 39.38 -39.50
CA ASN A 109 -20.61 38.51 -39.11
C ASN A 109 -21.11 37.39 -38.16
N LEU A 110 -21.20 36.17 -38.69
CA LEU A 110 -21.68 34.99 -37.97
C LEU A 110 -20.76 34.59 -36.79
N ASN A 111 -19.45 34.86 -36.85
CA ASN A 111 -18.53 34.58 -35.74
C ASN A 111 -18.91 35.42 -34.51
N ILE A 112 -19.26 36.70 -34.72
CA ILE A 112 -19.68 37.61 -33.65
C ILE A 112 -21.10 37.25 -33.16
N ILE A 113 -22.04 37.09 -34.10
CA ILE A 113 -23.46 36.85 -33.78
C ILE A 113 -23.66 35.54 -33.04
N LEU A 114 -23.10 34.42 -33.53
CA LEU A 114 -23.24 33.12 -32.84
C LEU A 114 -22.55 33.10 -31.47
N THR A 115 -21.59 34.00 -31.23
CA THR A 115 -20.84 34.07 -29.96
C THR A 115 -21.63 34.70 -28.83
N GLY A 116 -22.51 35.66 -29.11
CA GLY A 116 -23.30 36.31 -28.05
C GLY A 116 -24.82 36.27 -28.21
N VAL A 117 -25.37 35.77 -29.32
CA VAL A 117 -26.83 35.59 -29.50
C VAL A 117 -27.20 34.10 -29.34
N PRO A 118 -28.23 33.74 -28.53
CA PRO A 118 -28.76 32.38 -28.48
C PRO A 118 -29.22 31.88 -29.85
N LEU A 119 -28.97 30.61 -30.16
CA LEU A 119 -29.18 30.06 -31.50
C LEU A 119 -30.62 30.22 -32.02
N VAL A 120 -31.63 30.01 -31.17
CA VAL A 120 -33.05 30.21 -31.50
C VAL A 120 -33.35 31.65 -31.91
N MET A 121 -32.67 32.64 -31.32
CA MET A 121 -32.85 34.05 -31.68
C MET A 121 -32.13 34.39 -32.98
N VAL A 122 -30.99 33.73 -33.28
CA VAL A 122 -30.35 33.84 -34.60
C VAL A 122 -31.25 33.25 -35.69
N GLN A 123 -31.95 32.14 -35.43
CA GLN A 123 -32.95 31.60 -36.35
C GLN A 123 -34.06 32.63 -36.61
N THR A 124 -34.60 33.28 -35.58
CA THR A 124 -35.61 34.35 -35.74
C THR A 124 -35.05 35.50 -36.59
N LEU A 125 -33.83 35.95 -36.32
CA LEU A 125 -33.16 37.02 -37.06
C LEU A 125 -33.02 36.69 -38.56
N ILE A 126 -32.52 35.49 -38.89
CA ILE A 126 -32.34 35.05 -40.29
C ILE A 126 -33.70 34.87 -40.98
N THR A 127 -34.70 34.35 -40.27
CA THR A 127 -36.07 34.22 -40.80
C THR A 127 -36.64 35.56 -41.20
N GLU A 128 -36.46 36.60 -40.38
CA GLU A 128 -36.94 37.94 -40.70
C GLU A 128 -36.20 38.57 -41.90
N LEU A 129 -34.90 38.32 -42.05
CA LEU A 129 -34.17 38.73 -43.25
C LEU A 129 -34.76 38.07 -44.50
N LEU A 130 -34.98 36.74 -44.46
CA LEU A 130 -35.55 35.97 -45.58
C LEU A 130 -36.97 36.42 -45.95
N LYS A 131 -37.80 36.77 -44.97
CA LYS A 131 -39.15 37.34 -45.22
C LYS A 131 -39.08 38.64 -46.00
N ILE A 132 -38.16 39.53 -45.64
CA ILE A 132 -38.03 40.85 -46.26
C ILE A 132 -37.47 40.74 -47.68
N THR A 133 -36.55 39.82 -47.92
CA THR A 133 -35.86 39.71 -49.21
C THR A 133 -36.51 38.73 -50.18
N LEU A 134 -37.11 37.62 -49.71
CA LEU A 134 -37.69 36.55 -50.54
C LEU A 134 -39.20 36.31 -50.29
N GLY A 135 -39.78 36.91 -49.25
CA GLY A 135 -41.15 36.63 -48.83
C GLY A 135 -41.35 35.18 -48.40
N CYS A 136 -40.31 34.51 -47.89
CA CYS A 136 -40.38 33.15 -47.38
C CYS A 136 -39.87 33.06 -45.93
N ASP A 137 -40.27 31.98 -45.27
CA ASP A 137 -39.84 31.66 -43.91
C ASP A 137 -38.77 30.57 -43.96
N PHE A 138 -38.06 30.40 -42.84
CA PHE A 138 -37.06 29.35 -42.60
C PHE A 138 -37.50 27.94 -43.01
N ASN A 139 -38.80 27.61 -42.90
CA ASN A 139 -39.34 26.30 -43.28
C ASN A 139 -39.68 26.14 -44.78
N THR A 140 -39.81 27.25 -45.53
CA THR A 140 -40.27 27.27 -46.93
C THR A 140 -39.19 27.77 -47.91
N VAL A 141 -37.97 28.01 -47.42
CA VAL A 141 -36.82 28.46 -48.22
C VAL A 141 -36.53 27.51 -49.39
N GLU A 142 -36.76 26.20 -49.20
CA GLU A 142 -36.42 25.16 -50.17
C GLU A 142 -37.23 25.25 -51.47
N ASP A 143 -38.49 25.68 -51.40
CA ASP A 143 -39.38 25.78 -52.56
C ASP A 143 -38.97 26.91 -53.53
N ARG A 144 -38.08 27.80 -53.09
CA ARG A 144 -37.62 28.99 -53.84
C ARG A 144 -36.24 28.84 -54.48
N LEU A 145 -35.56 27.71 -54.23
CA LEU A 145 -34.19 27.43 -54.72
C LEU A 145 -34.11 27.14 -56.23
N SER A 146 -35.25 27.03 -56.92
CA SER A 146 -35.35 26.44 -58.26
C SER A 146 -35.61 27.44 -59.40
N GLY A 147 -35.60 28.76 -59.14
CA GLY A 147 -35.95 29.79 -60.14
C GLY A 147 -34.83 30.81 -60.41
N ASP A 148 -34.55 31.09 -61.69
CA ASP A 148 -33.49 31.99 -62.17
C ASP A 148 -33.70 33.51 -61.89
N THR A 149 -34.72 33.89 -61.11
CA THR A 149 -35.16 35.29 -60.92
C THR A 149 -35.07 35.76 -59.47
N VAL A 150 -33.97 35.44 -58.77
CA VAL A 150 -33.69 35.90 -57.40
C VAL A 150 -32.86 37.19 -57.45
N THR A 151 -33.23 38.21 -56.65
CA THR A 151 -32.49 39.48 -56.56
C THR A 151 -31.16 39.32 -55.80
N GLU A 152 -30.24 40.27 -55.94
CA GLU A 152 -28.90 40.20 -55.35
C GLU A 152 -28.93 40.22 -53.80
N GLU A 153 -29.91 40.91 -53.22
CA GLU A 153 -30.14 40.99 -51.77
C GLU A 153 -30.75 39.68 -51.23
N ALA A 154 -31.62 39.06 -52.03
CA ALA A 154 -32.19 37.76 -51.74
C ALA A 154 -31.14 36.64 -51.82
N LEU A 155 -30.23 36.72 -52.79
CA LEU A 155 -29.07 35.82 -52.84
C LEU A 155 -28.23 35.95 -51.58
N PHE A 156 -27.90 37.17 -51.14
CA PHE A 156 -27.15 37.39 -49.89
C PHE A 156 -27.82 36.71 -48.69
N ALA A 157 -29.14 36.88 -48.51
CA ALA A 157 -29.88 36.27 -47.41
C ALA A 157 -29.82 34.73 -47.42
N LEU A 158 -29.92 34.10 -48.61
CA LEU A 158 -29.77 32.65 -48.76
C LEU A 158 -28.33 32.18 -48.44
N HIS A 159 -27.32 32.95 -48.86
CA HIS A 159 -25.92 32.64 -48.55
C HIS A 159 -25.68 32.66 -47.03
N LEU A 160 -26.18 33.70 -46.35
CA LEU A 160 -26.08 33.83 -44.90
C LEU A 160 -26.78 32.68 -44.17
N TYR A 161 -27.99 32.29 -44.62
CA TYR A 161 -28.74 31.16 -44.08
C TYR A 161 -27.94 29.85 -44.16
N HIS A 162 -27.45 29.48 -45.34
CA HIS A 162 -26.78 28.19 -45.53
C HIS A 162 -25.42 28.14 -44.81
N ARG A 163 -24.71 29.27 -44.73
CA ARG A 163 -23.49 29.38 -43.91
C ARG A 163 -23.79 29.23 -42.42
N TRP A 164 -24.84 29.88 -41.93
CA TRP A 164 -25.27 29.75 -40.54
C TRP A 164 -25.63 28.31 -40.18
N CYS A 165 -26.31 27.57 -41.08
CA CYS A 165 -26.60 26.15 -40.90
C CYS A 165 -25.32 25.34 -40.63
N LEU A 166 -24.30 25.45 -41.50
CA LEU A 166 -23.04 24.71 -41.35
C LEU A 166 -22.26 25.14 -40.10
N MET A 167 -22.09 26.45 -39.89
CA MET A 167 -21.32 26.98 -38.77
C MET A 167 -21.92 26.60 -37.41
N SER A 168 -23.26 26.58 -37.31
CA SER A 168 -23.95 26.22 -36.07
C SER A 168 -23.72 24.75 -35.70
N VAL A 169 -23.77 23.85 -36.69
CA VAL A 169 -23.52 22.41 -36.48
C VAL A 169 -22.06 22.14 -36.11
N VAL A 170 -21.10 22.76 -36.81
CA VAL A 170 -19.67 22.62 -36.49
C VAL A 170 -19.38 23.17 -35.10
N ARG A 171 -19.97 24.31 -34.73
CA ARG A 171 -19.74 24.91 -33.41
C ARG A 171 -20.31 24.10 -32.25
N ASP A 172 -21.47 23.47 -32.44
CA ASP A 172 -22.10 22.58 -31.47
C ASP A 172 -21.21 21.37 -31.12
N SER A 173 -20.31 20.96 -32.03
CA SER A 173 -19.41 19.84 -31.79
C SER A 173 -18.30 20.10 -30.76
N PHE A 174 -18.04 21.36 -30.40
CA PHE A 174 -16.99 21.70 -29.44
C PHE A 174 -17.55 21.78 -28.00
N PRO A 175 -16.92 21.14 -27.01
CA PRO A 175 -17.38 21.23 -25.63
C PRO A 175 -17.23 22.66 -25.11
N THR A 176 -18.35 23.28 -24.75
CA THR A 176 -18.39 24.60 -24.12
C THR A 176 -18.53 24.47 -22.61
N ARG A 177 -17.88 25.36 -21.84
CA ARG A 177 -18.06 25.39 -20.38
C ARG A 177 -19.49 25.84 -20.07
N PRO A 178 -20.27 25.09 -19.29
CA PRO A 178 -21.60 25.54 -18.89
C PRO A 178 -21.49 26.81 -18.05
N VAL A 179 -22.32 27.81 -18.35
CA VAL A 179 -22.41 29.02 -17.54
C VAL A 179 -22.94 28.64 -16.16
N LYS A 180 -22.19 28.95 -15.10
CA LYS A 180 -22.61 28.66 -13.71
C LYS A 180 -23.88 29.45 -13.39
N GLN A 181 -25.02 28.77 -13.29
CA GLN A 181 -26.28 29.37 -12.86
C GLN A 181 -26.24 29.66 -11.35
N PHE A 182 -26.32 30.93 -10.97
CA PHE A 182 -26.58 31.36 -9.60
C PHE A 182 -27.92 32.13 -9.58
N ALA A 183 -28.86 31.66 -8.75
CA ALA A 183 -30.19 32.20 -8.40
C ALA A 183 -31.43 31.60 -9.09
N GLN A 184 -32.37 31.12 -8.26
CA GLN A 184 -33.60 30.38 -8.57
C GLN A 184 -34.75 31.19 -9.22
N MET A 185 -34.52 32.38 -9.77
CA MET A 185 -35.60 33.23 -10.33
C MET A 185 -35.46 33.56 -11.84
N GLN A 186 -34.38 33.15 -12.51
CA GLN A 186 -34.22 33.27 -13.99
C GLN A 186 -34.20 31.92 -14.73
N GLY A 187 -34.25 30.79 -14.01
CA GLY A 187 -34.02 29.44 -14.56
C GLY A 187 -35.09 28.90 -15.53
N GLN A 188 -36.32 29.44 -15.55
CA GLN A 188 -37.34 28.98 -16.51
C GLN A 188 -37.10 29.50 -17.93
N PHE A 189 -36.64 30.75 -18.08
CA PHE A 189 -36.38 31.33 -19.39
C PHE A 189 -35.13 30.69 -20.04
N ASP A 190 -34.05 30.53 -19.27
CA ASP A 190 -32.81 29.90 -19.77
C ASP A 190 -32.99 28.41 -20.10
N SER A 191 -33.81 27.67 -19.33
CA SER A 191 -34.15 26.26 -19.63
C SER A 191 -34.97 26.12 -20.93
N MET A 192 -35.94 27.02 -21.15
CA MET A 192 -36.73 27.04 -22.37
C MET A 192 -35.89 27.41 -23.60
N VAL A 193 -34.98 28.39 -23.47
CA VAL A 193 -34.05 28.78 -24.55
C VAL A 193 -33.04 27.67 -24.84
N ALA A 194 -32.56 26.94 -23.83
CA ALA A 194 -31.67 25.80 -24.03
C ALA A 194 -32.35 24.65 -24.79
N SER A 195 -33.58 24.28 -24.38
CA SER A 195 -34.37 23.26 -25.09
C SER A 195 -34.72 23.69 -26.51
N ALA A 196 -35.04 24.98 -26.72
CA ALA A 196 -35.27 25.51 -28.05
C ALA A 196 -34.00 25.46 -28.92
N ASN A 197 -32.83 25.85 -28.39
CA ASN A 197 -31.57 25.76 -29.12
C ASN A 197 -31.24 24.32 -29.54
N GLU A 198 -31.51 23.33 -28.68
CA GLU A 198 -31.32 21.91 -29.01
C GLU A 198 -32.24 21.46 -30.16
N ALA A 199 -33.50 21.89 -30.15
CA ALA A 199 -34.44 21.62 -31.25
C ALA A 199 -33.96 22.25 -32.57
N VAL A 200 -33.44 23.48 -32.52
CA VAL A 200 -32.86 24.16 -33.70
C VAL A 200 -31.64 23.40 -34.21
N ILE A 201 -30.70 23.01 -33.35
CA ILE A 201 -29.51 22.23 -33.76
C ILE A 201 -29.92 20.92 -34.44
N ARG A 202 -30.90 20.20 -33.89
CA ARG A 202 -31.39 18.96 -34.49
C ARG A 202 -31.92 19.18 -35.90
N TYR A 203 -32.75 20.21 -36.09
CA TYR A 203 -33.27 20.60 -37.39
C TYR A 203 -32.15 20.95 -38.38
N LEU A 204 -31.13 21.70 -37.93
CA LEU A 204 -30.01 22.10 -38.79
C LEU A 204 -29.16 20.91 -39.25
N LYS A 205 -28.92 19.94 -38.36
CA LYS A 205 -28.20 18.69 -38.70
C LYS A 205 -28.90 17.91 -39.82
N GLU A 206 -30.23 17.86 -39.82
CA GLU A 206 -31.02 17.18 -40.85
C GLU A 206 -30.94 17.87 -42.23
N ARG A 207 -30.69 19.20 -42.28
CA ARG A 207 -30.66 20.01 -43.51
C ARG A 207 -29.25 20.41 -43.98
N THR A 208 -28.23 19.83 -43.36
CA THR A 208 -26.83 20.15 -43.64
C THR A 208 -26.42 19.76 -45.06
N SER A 209 -26.90 18.62 -45.57
CA SER A 209 -26.63 18.15 -46.94
C SER A 209 -27.09 19.13 -48.02
N LEU A 210 -28.31 19.67 -47.87
CA LEU A 210 -28.86 20.69 -48.76
C LEU A 210 -28.05 21.99 -48.71
N SER A 211 -27.58 22.36 -47.52
CA SER A 211 -26.75 23.56 -47.35
C SER A 211 -25.37 23.41 -47.99
N VAL A 212 -24.76 22.23 -47.91
CA VAL A 212 -23.52 21.92 -48.63
C VAL A 212 -23.74 22.02 -50.14
N GLU A 213 -24.79 21.41 -50.67
CA GLU A 213 -25.09 21.43 -52.11
C GLU A 213 -25.32 22.86 -52.63
N TYR A 214 -26.10 23.66 -51.89
CA TYR A 214 -26.34 25.06 -52.25
C TYR A 214 -25.05 25.88 -52.26
N LEU A 215 -24.25 25.79 -51.20
CA LEU A 215 -23.01 26.55 -51.09
C LEU A 215 -21.98 26.14 -52.16
N GLN A 216 -21.93 24.86 -52.54
CA GLN A 216 -21.13 24.39 -53.67
C GLN A 216 -21.60 24.98 -55.02
N LYS A 217 -22.91 25.11 -55.23
CA LYS A 217 -23.46 25.82 -56.41
C LYS A 217 -23.10 27.31 -56.40
N CYS A 218 -23.09 27.96 -55.24
CA CYS A 218 -22.71 29.37 -55.11
C CYS A 218 -21.25 29.64 -55.52
N LEU A 219 -20.34 28.68 -55.32
CA LEU A 219 -18.95 28.77 -55.81
C LEU A 219 -18.88 28.90 -57.33
N GLN A 220 -19.91 28.47 -58.07
CA GLN A 220 -19.97 28.53 -59.53
C GLN A 220 -20.80 29.71 -60.06
N CYS A 221 -21.45 30.49 -59.17
CA CYS A 221 -22.42 31.53 -59.55
C CYS A 221 -21.77 32.78 -60.17
N GLY A 222 -20.65 33.24 -59.60
CA GLY A 222 -19.88 34.40 -60.09
C GLY A 222 -20.63 35.75 -60.12
N ARG A 223 -21.81 35.86 -59.50
CA ARG A 223 -22.60 37.10 -59.42
C ARG A 223 -22.17 37.95 -58.23
N THR A 224 -22.29 39.27 -58.35
CA THR A 224 -22.15 40.18 -57.21
C THR A 224 -23.35 40.04 -56.26
N LEU A 225 -23.09 40.01 -54.95
CA LEU A 225 -24.14 39.96 -53.92
C LEU A 225 -24.34 41.36 -53.33
N LYS A 226 -25.56 41.68 -52.92
CA LYS A 226 -25.84 42.94 -52.21
C LYS A 226 -26.09 42.70 -50.73
N MET A 227 -25.14 43.14 -49.90
CA MET A 227 -25.26 43.06 -48.45
C MET A 227 -26.07 44.25 -47.90
N PRO A 228 -27.18 44.01 -47.20
CA PRO A 228 -27.94 45.08 -46.56
C PRO A 228 -27.12 45.81 -45.49
N THR A 229 -27.12 47.14 -45.55
CA THR A 229 -26.55 48.02 -44.53
C THR A 229 -27.63 48.54 -43.58
N MET A 230 -27.22 49.19 -42.48
CA MET A 230 -28.14 49.78 -41.51
C MET A 230 -29.11 50.81 -42.13
N HIS A 231 -28.71 51.46 -43.23
CA HIS A 231 -29.52 52.46 -43.94
C HIS A 231 -30.47 51.86 -44.99
N CYS A 232 -30.37 50.56 -45.27
CA CYS A 232 -31.30 49.85 -46.14
C CYS A 232 -32.65 49.61 -45.46
N ILE A 233 -32.70 49.61 -44.13
CA ILE A 233 -33.86 49.18 -43.34
C ILE A 233 -34.45 50.39 -42.61
N SER A 234 -35.63 50.84 -43.05
CA SER A 234 -36.38 51.92 -42.40
C SER A 234 -37.34 51.37 -41.34
N ILE A 235 -37.45 52.05 -40.20
CA ILE A 235 -38.34 51.64 -39.10
C ILE A 235 -39.74 52.25 -39.36
N PRO A 236 -40.84 51.49 -39.18
CA PRO A 236 -42.20 52.05 -39.29
C PRO A 236 -42.43 53.20 -38.30
N SER A 237 -42.95 54.33 -38.78
CA SER A 237 -43.34 55.50 -37.97
C SER A 237 -44.85 55.50 -37.65
N GLU A 238 -45.31 56.38 -36.76
CA GLU A 238 -46.75 56.52 -36.44
C GLU A 238 -47.61 56.92 -37.66
N ASP A 239 -47.00 57.56 -38.67
CA ASP A 239 -47.66 58.11 -39.87
C ASP A 239 -47.59 57.20 -41.11
N SER A 240 -46.82 56.09 -41.06
CA SER A 240 -46.59 55.20 -42.21
C SER A 240 -46.53 53.71 -41.83
N ASP A 241 -47.45 52.91 -42.37
CA ASP A 241 -47.56 51.48 -42.04
C ASP A 241 -46.60 50.57 -42.83
N ASP A 242 -46.12 51.05 -43.98
CA ASP A 242 -45.23 50.29 -44.85
C ASP A 242 -43.76 50.55 -44.56
N SER A 243 -42.99 49.47 -44.41
CA SER A 243 -41.54 49.52 -44.26
C SER A 243 -40.90 49.78 -45.64
N LEU A 244 -40.17 50.88 -45.77
CA LEU A 244 -39.42 51.20 -46.99
C LEU A 244 -38.01 50.61 -46.90
N PHE A 245 -37.62 49.83 -47.91
CA PHE A 245 -36.30 49.25 -48.04
C PHE A 245 -35.49 49.94 -49.15
N HIS A 246 -34.34 50.48 -48.78
CA HIS A 246 -33.44 51.24 -49.66
C HIS A 246 -32.26 50.37 -50.09
N TRP A 247 -32.51 49.43 -51.00
CA TRP A 247 -31.49 48.50 -51.50
C TRP A 247 -30.37 49.17 -52.31
N ASP A 248 -30.60 50.40 -52.77
CA ASP A 248 -29.58 51.27 -53.36
C ASP A 248 -28.44 51.63 -52.39
N LYS A 249 -28.67 51.52 -51.08
CA LYS A 249 -27.67 51.74 -50.02
C LYS A 249 -26.97 50.44 -49.56
N ALA A 250 -27.22 49.32 -50.24
CA ALA A 250 -26.53 48.06 -49.97
C ALA A 250 -25.07 48.13 -50.44
N VAL A 251 -24.21 47.30 -49.85
CA VAL A 251 -22.81 47.17 -50.26
C VAL A 251 -22.67 45.97 -51.19
N ASP A 252 -22.07 46.19 -52.35
CA ASP A 252 -21.75 45.11 -53.29
C ASP A 252 -20.59 44.26 -52.75
N ILE A 253 -20.76 42.95 -52.79
CA ILE A 253 -19.75 41.95 -52.42
C ILE A 253 -19.27 41.26 -53.69
N ASP A 254 -17.94 41.27 -53.88
CA ASP A 254 -17.27 40.59 -54.97
C ASP A 254 -17.36 39.06 -54.86
N ALA A 255 -17.31 38.38 -56.01
CA ALA A 255 -17.35 36.92 -56.08
C ALA A 255 -16.26 36.25 -55.24
N ASN A 256 -15.03 36.73 -55.32
CA ASN A 256 -13.91 36.12 -54.60
C ASN A 256 -14.04 36.29 -53.08
N ASP A 257 -14.64 37.40 -52.62
CA ASP A 257 -14.83 37.68 -51.20
C ASP A 257 -15.78 36.66 -50.55
N TYR A 258 -16.99 36.50 -51.08
CA TYR A 258 -17.92 35.51 -50.51
C TYR A 258 -17.48 34.06 -50.81
N GLN A 259 -16.83 33.78 -51.93
CA GLN A 259 -16.33 32.43 -52.25
C GLN A 259 -15.25 31.98 -51.28
N SER A 260 -14.30 32.86 -50.92
CA SER A 260 -13.24 32.54 -49.96
C SER A 260 -13.83 32.10 -48.60
N GLN A 261 -14.88 32.79 -48.16
CA GLN A 261 -15.57 32.48 -46.91
C GLN A 261 -16.38 31.18 -47.00
N ILE A 262 -17.06 30.92 -48.12
CA ILE A 262 -17.76 29.64 -48.35
C ILE A 262 -16.77 28.47 -48.32
N LEU A 263 -15.62 28.62 -48.98
CA LEU A 263 -14.56 27.60 -49.00
C LEU A 263 -14.02 27.31 -47.60
N TYR A 264 -13.87 28.35 -46.77
CA TYR A 264 -13.47 28.19 -45.36
C TYR A 264 -14.52 27.43 -44.53
N ASP A 265 -15.80 27.78 -44.68
CA ASP A 265 -16.91 27.17 -43.93
C ASP A 265 -17.14 25.71 -44.37
N LEU A 266 -17.12 25.43 -45.68
CA LEU A 266 -17.20 24.07 -46.25
C LEU A 266 -15.98 23.22 -45.86
N GLY A 267 -14.77 23.80 -45.88
CA GLY A 267 -13.57 23.11 -45.43
C GLY A 267 -13.64 22.74 -43.95
N SER A 268 -14.11 23.66 -43.11
CA SER A 268 -14.31 23.43 -41.67
C SER A 268 -15.36 22.35 -41.41
N PHE A 269 -16.45 22.35 -42.19
CA PHE A 269 -17.47 21.31 -42.13
C PHE A 269 -16.95 19.94 -42.56
N ASN A 270 -16.24 19.85 -43.68
CA ASN A 270 -15.64 18.60 -44.16
C ASN A 270 -14.56 18.07 -43.20
N PHE A 271 -13.83 18.95 -42.52
CA PHE A 271 -12.90 18.57 -41.46
C PHE A 271 -13.65 17.96 -40.27
N TYR A 272 -14.78 18.55 -39.88
CA TYR A 272 -15.66 18.03 -38.83
C TYR A 272 -16.29 16.68 -39.19
N THR A 273 -16.68 16.45 -40.44
CA THR A 273 -17.22 15.16 -40.92
C THR A 273 -16.14 14.14 -41.29
N GLU A 274 -14.88 14.39 -40.94
CA GLU A 274 -13.72 13.53 -41.20
C GLU A 274 -13.42 13.27 -42.70
N THR A 275 -13.99 14.05 -43.62
CA THR A 275 -13.71 14.00 -45.06
C THR A 275 -12.49 14.86 -45.41
N TYR A 276 -11.34 14.53 -44.82
CA TYR A 276 -10.10 15.33 -44.88
C TYR A 276 -9.59 15.62 -46.29
N SER A 277 -9.92 14.77 -47.27
CA SER A 277 -9.56 14.98 -48.67
C SER A 277 -10.26 16.17 -49.30
N GLU A 278 -11.56 16.28 -49.06
CA GLU A 278 -12.39 17.38 -49.54
C GLU A 278 -12.11 18.65 -48.74
N ALA A 279 -11.91 18.52 -47.42
CA ALA A 279 -11.49 19.63 -46.58
C ALA A 279 -10.18 20.27 -47.08
N LEU A 280 -9.17 19.46 -47.42
CA LEU A 280 -7.90 19.97 -47.97
C LEU A 280 -8.11 20.73 -49.28
N LEU A 281 -8.96 20.21 -50.17
CA LEU A 281 -9.27 20.87 -51.44
C LEU A 281 -9.89 22.25 -51.20
N MET A 282 -10.91 22.31 -50.33
CA MET A 282 -11.60 23.56 -49.98
C MET A 282 -10.65 24.57 -49.32
N PHE A 283 -9.81 24.13 -48.36
CA PHE A 283 -8.83 25.02 -47.71
C PHE A 283 -7.73 25.50 -48.66
N THR A 284 -7.30 24.67 -49.62
CA THR A 284 -6.32 25.05 -50.64
C THR A 284 -6.90 26.11 -51.57
N GLN A 285 -8.14 25.92 -52.03
CA GLN A 285 -8.84 26.90 -52.86
C GLN A 285 -9.06 28.20 -52.07
N CYS A 286 -9.46 28.11 -50.80
CA CYS A 286 -9.62 29.27 -49.91
C CYS A 286 -8.33 30.10 -49.81
N LEU A 287 -7.18 29.46 -49.60
CA LEU A 287 -5.87 30.13 -49.53
C LEU A 287 -5.50 30.85 -50.82
N ASN A 288 -5.88 30.32 -51.99
CA ASN A 288 -5.60 30.96 -53.27
C ASN A 288 -6.55 32.14 -53.50
N THR A 289 -7.87 31.92 -53.34
CA THR A 289 -8.89 32.94 -53.61
C THR A 289 -8.78 34.14 -52.67
N ILE A 290 -8.44 33.94 -51.38
CA ILE A 290 -8.33 35.05 -50.43
C ILE A 290 -7.19 36.03 -50.77
N THR A 291 -6.14 35.57 -51.47
CA THR A 291 -5.03 36.44 -51.88
C THR A 291 -5.39 37.39 -53.02
N GLU A 292 -6.48 37.11 -53.73
CA GLU A 292 -6.99 37.93 -54.83
C GLU A 292 -7.99 39.00 -54.34
N VAL A 293 -8.45 38.92 -53.09
CA VAL A 293 -9.41 39.87 -52.49
C VAL A 293 -8.65 41.08 -51.92
N SER A 294 -8.76 42.23 -52.57
CA SER A 294 -8.05 43.46 -52.16
C SER A 294 -8.70 44.19 -50.98
N SER A 295 -10.03 44.10 -50.83
CA SER A 295 -10.80 44.74 -49.75
C SER A 295 -11.99 43.88 -49.32
N PRO A 296 -11.81 42.95 -48.36
CA PRO A 296 -12.88 42.05 -47.94
C PRO A 296 -14.01 42.81 -47.22
N GLN A 297 -15.24 42.60 -47.67
CA GLN A 297 -16.46 43.14 -47.06
C GLN A 297 -17.18 42.08 -46.23
N LEU A 298 -17.16 40.81 -46.68
CA LEU A 298 -17.83 39.68 -46.02
C LEU A 298 -16.86 38.69 -45.37
N SER A 299 -15.71 38.41 -45.98
CA SER A 299 -14.77 37.41 -45.45
C SER A 299 -14.09 37.86 -44.16
N ASP A 300 -14.18 37.01 -43.13
CA ASP A 300 -13.58 37.17 -41.81
C ASP A 300 -12.89 35.84 -41.44
N ILE A 301 -11.81 35.54 -42.16
CA ILE A 301 -11.11 34.26 -42.09
C ILE A 301 -9.89 34.38 -41.17
N ASP A 302 -9.85 33.56 -40.13
CA ASP A 302 -8.67 33.41 -39.29
C ASP A 302 -7.59 32.64 -40.05
N MET A 303 -6.61 33.39 -40.58
CA MET A 303 -5.50 32.85 -41.36
C MET A 303 -4.61 31.87 -40.57
N ALA A 304 -4.51 32.01 -39.25
CA ALA A 304 -3.73 31.07 -38.44
C ALA A 304 -4.48 29.73 -38.32
N ARG A 305 -5.79 29.79 -38.08
CA ARG A 305 -6.64 28.60 -38.02
C ARG A 305 -6.74 27.89 -39.38
N LEU A 306 -6.91 28.62 -40.48
CA LEU A 306 -6.91 28.07 -41.84
C LEU A 306 -5.60 27.32 -42.15
N LYS A 307 -4.44 27.91 -41.84
CA LYS A 307 -3.14 27.24 -42.01
C LYS A 307 -3.03 25.99 -41.14
N GLY A 308 -3.51 26.04 -39.89
CA GLY A 308 -3.58 24.89 -39.00
C GLY A 308 -4.39 23.74 -39.59
N TYR A 309 -5.60 24.02 -40.10
CA TYR A 309 -6.42 23.01 -40.77
C TYR A 309 -5.77 22.44 -42.03
N TYR A 310 -5.17 23.30 -42.87
CA TYR A 310 -4.45 22.86 -44.06
C TYR A 310 -3.32 21.88 -43.72
N THR A 311 -2.45 22.22 -42.75
CA THR A 311 -1.36 21.34 -42.31
C THR A 311 -1.86 20.05 -41.65
N ALA A 312 -2.93 20.12 -40.86
CA ALA A 312 -3.55 18.94 -40.26
C ALA A 312 -4.09 17.98 -41.34
N CYS A 313 -4.84 18.50 -42.32
CA CYS A 313 -5.34 17.72 -43.45
C CYS A 313 -4.22 17.10 -44.29
N GLN A 314 -3.11 17.81 -44.53
CA GLN A 314 -1.95 17.25 -45.24
C GLN A 314 -1.33 16.07 -44.49
N THR A 315 -1.20 16.20 -43.17
CA THR A 315 -0.61 15.17 -42.31
C THR A 315 -1.51 13.93 -42.24
N LEU A 316 -2.82 14.13 -42.09
CA LEU A 316 -3.81 13.05 -41.98
C LEU A 316 -4.04 12.27 -43.29
N ARG A 317 -3.72 12.84 -44.46
CA ARG A 317 -3.94 12.20 -45.77
C ARG A 317 -2.83 11.26 -46.25
N THR A 318 -1.68 11.18 -45.58
CA THR A 318 -0.53 10.34 -46.02
C THR A 318 -0.17 10.53 -47.51
N VAL A 319 -0.28 11.74 -48.07
CA VAL A 319 0.28 12.01 -49.40
C VAL A 319 1.74 12.41 -49.20
N GLN A 320 2.65 11.47 -49.49
CA GLN A 320 4.08 11.73 -49.60
C GLN A 320 4.30 12.78 -50.69
N THR A 321 4.40 14.04 -50.31
CA THR A 321 5.13 15.01 -51.13
C THR A 321 6.60 14.61 -51.04
N PRO A 322 7.35 14.58 -52.16
CA PRO A 322 8.79 14.34 -52.13
C PRO A 322 9.49 15.60 -51.61
N GLN A 323 9.35 15.87 -50.32
CA GLN A 323 10.27 16.72 -49.58
C GLN A 323 11.04 15.81 -48.62
N GLU A 324 12.35 16.04 -48.59
CA GLU A 324 13.38 15.32 -47.83
C GLU A 324 12.82 14.68 -46.56
N LYS A 325 12.97 13.34 -46.42
CA LYS A 325 12.52 12.58 -45.24
C LYS A 325 13.00 13.28 -43.96
N ALA A 326 12.12 14.08 -43.35
CA ALA A 326 12.32 14.55 -42.00
C ALA A 326 12.44 13.30 -41.10
N LYS A 327 13.44 13.29 -40.23
CA LYS A 327 13.67 12.20 -39.28
C LYS A 327 12.36 11.98 -38.50
N GLU A 328 11.86 10.74 -38.48
CA GLU A 328 10.64 10.39 -37.74
C GLU A 328 10.81 10.74 -36.25
N SER A 329 9.76 11.33 -35.66
CA SER A 329 9.77 11.72 -34.24
C SER A 329 9.76 10.49 -33.32
N LEU A 330 10.33 10.59 -32.11
CA LEU A 330 10.30 9.49 -31.16
C LEU A 330 8.86 9.08 -30.79
N TYR A 331 7.91 10.02 -30.80
CA TYR A 331 6.49 9.73 -30.60
C TYR A 331 5.92 8.81 -31.69
N GLN A 332 6.23 9.09 -32.96
CA GLN A 332 5.78 8.24 -34.07
C GLN A 332 6.40 6.84 -34.00
N LEU A 333 7.68 6.74 -33.63
CA LEU A 333 8.36 5.45 -33.45
C LEU A 333 7.78 4.65 -32.26
N ALA A 334 7.45 5.33 -31.15
CA ALA A 334 6.81 4.69 -30.00
C ALA A 334 5.41 4.14 -30.36
N GLU A 335 4.61 4.91 -31.10
CA GLU A 335 3.28 4.46 -31.54
C GLU A 335 3.35 3.34 -32.60
N GLN A 336 4.36 3.34 -33.48
CA GLN A 336 4.61 2.23 -34.39
C GLN A 336 5.00 0.96 -33.61
N ALA A 337 5.88 1.08 -32.62
CA ALA A 337 6.25 -0.04 -31.76
C ALA A 337 5.03 -0.57 -30.99
N ARG A 338 4.19 0.31 -30.43
CA ARG A 338 2.94 -0.06 -29.74
C ARG A 338 1.98 -0.83 -30.65
N LYS A 339 1.88 -0.46 -31.93
CA LYS A 339 1.08 -1.19 -32.93
C LYS A 339 1.69 -2.54 -33.33
N ASN A 340 3.01 -2.71 -33.18
CA ASN A 340 3.75 -3.92 -33.52
C ASN A 340 4.14 -4.74 -32.27
N ASP A 341 3.17 -5.01 -31.39
CA ASP A 341 3.35 -5.78 -30.13
C ASP A 341 4.54 -5.30 -29.27
N TYR A 342 4.77 -3.98 -29.21
CA TYR A 342 5.83 -3.29 -28.46
C TYR A 342 7.27 -3.63 -28.92
N GLN A 343 7.43 -4.23 -30.09
CA GLN A 343 8.74 -4.59 -30.61
C GLN A 343 9.55 -3.33 -30.94
N GLY A 344 10.75 -3.21 -30.37
CA GLY A 344 11.62 -2.03 -30.53
C GLY A 344 11.30 -0.84 -29.63
N LEU A 345 10.28 -0.94 -28.75
CA LEU A 345 9.86 0.15 -27.88
C LEU A 345 10.98 0.63 -26.93
N ILE A 346 11.75 -0.31 -26.36
CA ILE A 346 12.78 -0.02 -25.36
C ILE A 346 13.89 0.86 -25.93
N GLU A 347 14.25 0.68 -27.20
CA GLU A 347 15.27 1.50 -27.86
C GLU A 347 14.82 2.97 -27.97
N VAL A 348 13.54 3.18 -28.34
CA VAL A 348 12.91 4.50 -28.42
C VAL A 348 12.89 5.18 -27.06
N ILE A 349 12.51 4.45 -26.01
CA ILE A 349 12.41 4.95 -24.64
C ILE A 349 13.79 5.31 -24.06
N ILE A 350 14.82 4.49 -24.34
CA ILE A 350 16.21 4.78 -23.94
C ILE A 350 16.74 6.02 -24.67
N GLU A 351 16.47 6.16 -25.97
CA GLU A 351 16.86 7.37 -26.72
C GLU A 351 16.16 8.62 -26.19
N ASP A 352 14.88 8.49 -25.83
CA ASP A 352 14.08 9.57 -25.26
C ASP A 352 14.56 10.02 -23.87
N ASN A 353 15.22 9.16 -23.08
CA ASN A 353 15.80 9.56 -21.79
C ASN A 353 16.72 10.79 -21.94
N LEU A 354 17.44 10.90 -23.06
CA LEU A 354 18.27 12.05 -23.41
C LEU A 354 17.50 13.11 -24.18
N LYS A 355 16.70 12.74 -25.19
CA LYS A 355 16.05 13.72 -26.09
C LYS A 355 14.86 14.45 -25.49
N GLN A 356 14.16 13.87 -24.52
CA GLN A 356 13.05 14.53 -23.83
C GLN A 356 11.86 14.87 -24.76
N GLU A 357 11.65 14.11 -25.84
CA GLU A 357 10.60 14.37 -26.83
C GLU A 357 9.24 13.83 -26.36
N LEU A 358 9.21 12.70 -25.66
CA LEU A 358 7.99 12.12 -25.11
C LEU A 358 7.60 12.85 -23.81
N THR A 359 6.29 13.09 -23.64
CA THR A 359 5.79 13.66 -22.39
C THR A 359 5.84 12.62 -21.26
N SER A 360 6.01 13.08 -20.01
CA SER A 360 5.99 12.18 -18.86
C SER A 360 4.64 11.47 -18.72
N ALA A 361 3.53 12.13 -19.06
CA ALA A 361 2.20 11.53 -19.04
C ALA A 361 2.10 10.33 -19.99
N TYR A 362 2.56 10.48 -21.23
CA TYR A 362 2.57 9.38 -22.21
C TYR A 362 3.39 8.18 -21.72
N ARG A 363 4.56 8.41 -21.11
CA ARG A 363 5.42 7.35 -20.59
C ARG A 363 4.82 6.63 -19.38
N SER A 364 4.10 7.35 -18.52
CA SER A 364 3.34 6.76 -17.41
C SER A 364 2.14 5.96 -17.91
N ASP A 365 1.37 6.49 -18.86
CA ASP A 365 0.25 5.76 -19.46
C ASP A 365 0.71 4.44 -20.11
N LEU A 366 1.87 4.46 -20.75
CA LEU A 366 2.48 3.26 -21.35
C LEU A 366 2.94 2.24 -20.30
N GLU A 367 3.49 2.70 -19.18
CA GLU A 367 3.88 1.84 -18.06
C GLU A 367 2.65 1.20 -17.39
N ASP A 368 1.61 1.99 -17.12
CA ASP A 368 0.34 1.52 -16.56
C ASP A 368 -0.37 0.52 -17.51
N GLU A 369 -0.33 0.76 -18.83
CA GLU A 369 -0.88 -0.15 -19.82
C GLU A 369 -0.17 -1.51 -19.80
N LEU A 370 1.17 -1.52 -19.72
CA LEU A 370 1.95 -2.75 -19.67
C LEU A 370 1.78 -3.49 -18.34
N GLY A 371 1.65 -2.77 -17.22
CA GLY A 371 1.44 -3.36 -15.90
C GLY A 371 0.09 -4.04 -15.72
N ASN A 372 -0.92 -3.64 -16.50
CA ASN A 372 -2.26 -4.25 -16.50
C ASN A 372 -2.42 -5.40 -17.53
N LYS A 373 -1.38 -5.74 -18.29
CA LYS A 373 -1.39 -6.84 -19.27
C LYS A 373 -0.85 -8.15 -18.69
N ASP A 374 -1.02 -9.24 -19.45
CA ASP A 374 -0.58 -10.59 -19.07
C ASP A 374 0.94 -10.67 -18.76
N ASP A 375 1.34 -11.65 -17.95
CA ASP A 375 2.73 -11.90 -17.51
C ASP A 375 3.78 -11.94 -18.64
N LYS A 376 3.38 -12.21 -19.89
CA LYS A 376 4.25 -12.14 -21.09
C LYS A 376 4.95 -10.78 -21.22
N TYR A 377 4.31 -9.69 -20.77
CA TYR A 377 4.84 -8.34 -20.89
C TYR A 377 5.62 -7.87 -19.65
N SER A 378 5.78 -8.72 -18.63
CA SER A 378 6.45 -8.38 -17.36
C SER A 378 7.88 -7.89 -17.56
N GLU A 379 8.65 -8.51 -18.46
CA GLU A 379 10.02 -8.07 -18.76
C GLU A 379 10.07 -6.65 -19.39
N ILE A 380 9.17 -6.38 -20.35
CA ILE A 380 9.09 -5.07 -21.02
C ILE A 380 8.59 -4.02 -20.03
N TYR A 381 7.59 -4.35 -19.21
CA TYR A 381 7.09 -3.50 -18.13
C TYR A 381 8.23 -3.07 -17.21
N MET A 382 9.01 -4.03 -16.69
CA MET A 382 10.17 -3.75 -15.83
C MET A 382 11.20 -2.84 -16.52
N GLN A 383 11.50 -3.08 -17.79
CA GLN A 383 12.44 -2.26 -18.55
C GLN A 383 11.93 -0.82 -18.77
N VAL A 384 10.63 -0.65 -19.03
CA VAL A 384 9.98 0.68 -19.14
C VAL A 384 10.01 1.41 -17.81
N SER A 385 9.66 0.73 -16.70
CA SER A 385 9.72 1.29 -15.34
C SER A 385 11.13 1.78 -14.98
N VAL A 386 12.16 0.97 -15.25
CA VAL A 386 13.57 1.37 -15.03
C VAL A 386 13.91 2.62 -15.85
N CYS A 387 13.51 2.67 -17.12
CA CYS A 387 13.78 3.83 -17.97
C CYS A 387 13.04 5.09 -17.50
N ASN A 388 11.78 4.97 -17.05
CA ASN A 388 10.98 6.09 -16.54
C ASN A 388 11.53 6.65 -15.22
N VAL A 389 12.09 5.78 -14.38
CA VAL A 389 12.78 6.22 -13.15
C VAL A 389 14.06 6.97 -13.49
N ILE A 390 14.93 6.40 -14.34
CA ILE A 390 16.17 7.09 -14.76
C ILE A 390 15.85 8.44 -15.39
N ARG A 391 14.80 8.50 -16.22
CA ARG A 391 14.27 9.73 -16.81
C ARG A 391 13.89 10.76 -15.73
N SER A 392 13.16 10.34 -14.71
CA SER A 392 12.73 11.20 -13.60
C SER A 392 13.90 11.71 -12.76
N VAL A 393 14.91 10.86 -12.51
CA VAL A 393 16.17 11.24 -11.84
C VAL A 393 16.91 12.30 -12.64
N MET A 394 17.03 12.11 -13.95
CA MET A 394 17.69 13.08 -14.83
C MET A 394 16.97 14.43 -14.83
N GLU A 395 15.64 14.44 -14.72
CA GLU A 395 14.84 15.67 -14.56
C GLU A 395 14.90 16.28 -13.15
N GLY A 396 15.50 15.59 -12.17
CA GLY A 396 15.59 16.05 -10.78
C GLY A 396 14.27 15.94 -10.01
N LYS A 397 13.35 15.07 -10.44
CA LYS A 397 12.08 14.83 -9.75
C LYS A 397 12.27 13.89 -8.55
N ALA A 398 11.44 14.07 -7.53
CA ALA A 398 11.39 13.15 -6.40
C ALA A 398 10.90 11.77 -6.87
N LEU A 399 11.57 10.72 -6.41
CA LEU A 399 11.18 9.34 -6.70
C LEU A 399 10.07 8.91 -5.74
N VAL A 400 9.01 8.31 -6.31
CA VAL A 400 7.86 7.79 -5.56
C VAL A 400 7.74 6.26 -5.70
N SER A 401 8.59 5.58 -6.49
CA SER A 401 8.39 4.17 -6.89
C SER A 401 9.36 3.11 -6.31
N LEU A 402 8.84 1.88 -6.34
CA LEU A 402 9.23 0.53 -5.87
C LEU A 402 10.65 -0.01 -6.20
N LEU A 403 11.60 0.81 -6.64
CA LEU A 403 12.91 0.29 -7.09
C LEU A 403 13.75 -0.34 -5.96
N ALA A 404 13.52 0.04 -4.71
CA ALA A 404 14.18 -0.57 -3.56
C ALA A 404 13.83 -2.06 -3.43
N ASP A 405 12.53 -2.38 -3.47
CA ASP A 405 12.03 -3.76 -3.41
C ASP A 405 12.44 -4.57 -4.65
N ILE A 406 12.52 -3.91 -5.81
CA ILE A 406 12.98 -4.54 -7.06
C ILE A 406 14.47 -4.88 -6.99
N VAL A 407 15.33 -4.04 -6.40
CA VAL A 407 16.79 -4.25 -6.42
C VAL A 407 17.24 -5.27 -5.36
N GLU A 408 16.54 -5.41 -4.23
CA GLU A 408 16.87 -6.39 -3.18
C GLU A 408 16.71 -7.84 -3.67
N ASP A 409 15.66 -8.11 -4.47
CA ASP A 409 15.34 -9.42 -5.06
C ASP A 409 15.49 -9.47 -6.60
N ALA A 410 16.10 -8.46 -7.24
CA ALA A 410 16.18 -8.34 -8.69
C ALA A 410 16.85 -9.55 -9.34
N GLU A 411 16.24 -10.06 -10.41
CA GLU A 411 16.89 -11.01 -11.31
C GLU A 411 18.17 -10.40 -11.91
N GLN A 412 19.13 -11.28 -12.19
CA GLN A 412 20.42 -10.94 -12.80
C GLN A 412 20.28 -10.09 -14.08
N SER A 413 19.26 -10.37 -14.90
CA SER A 413 18.91 -9.66 -16.13
C SER A 413 18.52 -8.20 -15.89
N THR A 414 17.77 -7.93 -14.81
CA THR A 414 17.27 -6.60 -14.45
C THR A 414 18.41 -5.69 -14.00
N VAL A 415 19.35 -6.23 -13.21
CA VAL A 415 20.56 -5.50 -12.78
C VAL A 415 21.43 -5.14 -13.98
N ASP A 416 21.63 -6.08 -14.92
CA ASP A 416 22.42 -5.84 -16.13
C ASP A 416 21.78 -4.77 -17.02
N PHE A 417 20.45 -4.80 -17.17
CA PHE A 417 19.71 -3.78 -17.92
C PHE A 417 19.81 -2.41 -17.26
N LEU A 418 19.64 -2.31 -15.93
CA LEU A 418 19.77 -1.07 -15.18
C LEU A 418 21.15 -0.44 -15.38
N ILE A 419 22.23 -1.21 -15.26
CA ILE A 419 23.61 -0.73 -15.49
C ILE A 419 23.80 -0.23 -16.92
N MET A 420 23.24 -0.94 -17.91
CA MET A 420 23.29 -0.53 -19.32
C MET A 420 22.60 0.81 -19.55
N VAL A 421 21.37 1.00 -19.04
CA VAL A 421 20.62 2.26 -19.21
C VAL A 421 21.31 3.41 -18.47
N LEU A 422 21.81 3.17 -17.25
CA LEU A 422 22.58 4.16 -16.49
C LEU A 422 23.85 4.58 -17.24
N THR A 423 24.56 3.65 -17.86
CA THR A 423 25.79 3.94 -18.61
C THR A 423 25.51 4.80 -19.84
N LYS A 424 24.45 4.46 -20.60
CA LYS A 424 24.00 5.26 -21.76
C LYS A 424 23.53 6.65 -21.34
N ALA A 425 22.78 6.75 -20.23
CA ALA A 425 22.34 8.03 -19.70
C ALA A 425 23.53 8.89 -19.26
N MET A 426 24.50 8.32 -18.54
CA MET A 426 25.71 9.02 -18.08
C MET A 426 26.57 9.53 -19.24
N ALA A 427 26.67 8.81 -20.35
CA ALA A 427 27.45 9.23 -21.52
C ALA A 427 26.90 10.52 -22.17
N GLY A 428 25.58 10.60 -22.36
CA GLY A 428 24.92 11.73 -23.04
C GLY A 428 24.44 12.87 -22.15
N SER A 429 24.55 12.74 -20.82
CA SER A 429 23.98 13.70 -19.86
C SER A 429 24.79 14.99 -19.68
N SER A 430 24.08 16.08 -19.40
CA SER A 430 24.64 17.34 -18.90
C SER A 430 25.25 17.20 -17.50
N PHE A 431 26.00 18.20 -17.03
CA PHE A 431 26.64 18.18 -15.71
C PHE A 431 25.64 17.99 -14.55
N ALA A 432 24.51 18.71 -14.58
CA ALA A 432 23.46 18.60 -13.56
C ALA A 432 22.82 17.20 -13.56
N GLN A 433 22.51 16.66 -14.74
CA GLN A 433 21.96 15.30 -14.89
C GLN A 433 22.94 14.23 -14.40
N LYS A 434 24.24 14.37 -14.71
CA LYS A 434 25.29 13.48 -14.17
C LYS A 434 25.35 13.52 -12.65
N SER A 435 25.25 14.70 -12.05
CA SER A 435 25.21 14.84 -10.59
C SER A 435 24.00 14.10 -10.00
N ASN A 436 22.82 14.27 -10.58
CA ASN A 436 21.61 13.58 -10.10
C ASN A 436 21.74 12.05 -10.22
N LEU A 437 22.25 11.56 -11.35
CA LEU A 437 22.48 10.13 -11.58
C LEU A 437 23.53 9.55 -10.62
N LYS A 438 24.60 10.29 -10.31
CA LYS A 438 25.59 9.87 -9.29
C LYS A 438 24.96 9.73 -7.91
N CYS A 439 24.16 10.70 -7.47
CA CYS A 439 23.45 10.63 -6.19
C CYS A 439 22.50 9.43 -6.15
N PHE A 440 21.80 9.18 -7.26
CA PHE A 440 20.91 8.03 -7.38
C PHE A 440 21.66 6.69 -7.32
N ILE A 441 22.80 6.55 -7.99
CA ILE A 441 23.64 5.34 -7.91
C ILE A 441 24.11 5.11 -6.47
N TRP A 442 24.56 6.15 -5.77
CA TRP A 442 24.92 6.05 -4.36
C TRP A 442 23.76 5.59 -3.48
N HIS A 443 22.56 6.13 -3.71
CA HIS A 443 21.36 5.72 -2.99
C HIS A 443 20.99 4.24 -3.25
N LEU A 444 21.14 3.77 -4.49
CA LEU A 444 20.93 2.35 -4.81
C LEU A 444 21.97 1.43 -4.15
N MET A 445 23.22 1.88 -4.02
CA MET A 445 24.26 1.13 -3.30
C MET A 445 24.00 1.04 -1.79
N ASP A 446 23.40 2.07 -1.20
CA ASP A 446 22.98 2.10 0.21
C ASP A 446 21.82 1.11 0.47
N LEU A 447 20.86 1.04 -0.45
CA LEU A 447 19.72 0.12 -0.36
C LEU A 447 20.06 -1.35 -0.68
N SER A 448 21.12 -1.60 -1.45
CA SER A 448 21.48 -2.97 -1.86
C SER A 448 22.28 -3.71 -0.79
N PRO A 449 22.11 -5.05 -0.64
CA PRO A 449 22.97 -5.85 0.24
C PRO A 449 24.47 -5.67 -0.06
N VAL A 450 25.30 -5.74 0.99
CA VAL A 450 26.76 -5.57 0.88
C VAL A 450 27.36 -6.64 -0.03
N GLY A 451 28.17 -6.23 -1.01
CA GLY A 451 28.74 -7.14 -2.00
C GLY A 451 27.76 -7.61 -3.08
N SER A 452 26.59 -6.98 -3.21
CA SER A 452 25.65 -7.24 -4.30
C SER A 452 26.33 -7.13 -5.67
N ARG A 453 25.77 -7.83 -6.66
CA ARG A 453 26.26 -7.77 -8.05
C ARG A 453 26.23 -6.34 -8.58
N PHE A 454 25.20 -5.56 -8.25
CA PHE A 454 25.11 -4.15 -8.59
C PHE A 454 26.30 -3.34 -8.05
N ASN A 455 26.58 -3.45 -6.74
CA ASN A 455 27.69 -2.74 -6.09
C ASN A 455 29.04 -3.08 -6.73
N ASN A 456 29.28 -4.37 -7.03
CA ASN A 456 30.49 -4.81 -7.71
C ASN A 456 30.59 -4.24 -9.13
N MET A 457 29.51 -4.30 -9.91
CA MET A 457 29.50 -3.82 -11.30
C MET A 457 29.62 -2.30 -11.42
N VAL A 458 29.12 -1.52 -10.45
CA VAL A 458 29.33 -0.06 -10.40
C VAL A 458 30.82 0.27 -10.25
N VAL A 459 31.51 -0.45 -9.37
CA VAL A 459 32.93 -0.18 -9.03
C VAL A 459 33.90 -0.80 -10.06
N SER A 460 33.58 -1.95 -10.64
CA SER A 460 34.45 -2.67 -11.58
C SER A 460 34.13 -2.46 -13.06
N GLY A 461 32.91 -2.00 -13.38
CA GLY A 461 32.41 -1.86 -14.76
C GLY A 461 32.61 -0.48 -15.38
N GLU A 462 31.87 -0.20 -16.45
CA GLU A 462 31.99 1.05 -17.24
C GLU A 462 31.58 2.31 -16.47
N LEU A 463 30.66 2.18 -15.51
CA LEU A 463 30.18 3.29 -14.67
C LEU A 463 31.30 3.92 -13.83
N ARG A 464 32.33 3.15 -13.46
CA ARG A 464 33.51 3.61 -12.72
C ARG A 464 34.14 4.86 -13.35
N ASN A 465 34.14 4.95 -14.68
CA ASN A 465 34.79 6.03 -15.42
C ASN A 465 34.18 7.41 -15.18
N TYR A 466 32.96 7.46 -14.64
CA TYR A 466 32.26 8.70 -14.34
C TYR A 466 32.46 9.18 -12.89
N PHE A 467 33.07 8.36 -12.03
CA PHE A 467 33.37 8.70 -10.64
C PHE A 467 34.84 9.11 -10.47
N THR A 468 35.08 9.98 -9.49
CA THR A 468 36.43 10.39 -9.09
C THR A 468 37.15 9.27 -8.33
N GLN A 469 38.47 9.34 -8.24
CA GLN A 469 39.23 8.35 -7.48
C GLN A 469 38.92 8.38 -5.98
N GLU A 470 38.50 9.53 -5.44
CA GLU A 470 38.09 9.67 -4.04
C GLU A 470 36.72 9.01 -3.80
N GLU A 471 35.71 9.32 -4.63
CA GLU A 471 34.39 8.67 -4.60
C GLU A 471 34.51 7.14 -4.70
N LEU A 472 35.37 6.64 -5.60
CA LEU A 472 35.59 5.20 -5.76
C LEU A 472 36.28 4.56 -4.54
N LYS A 473 37.16 5.27 -3.84
CA LYS A 473 37.78 4.77 -2.61
C LYS A 473 36.73 4.64 -1.51
N GLU A 474 35.88 5.64 -1.35
CA GLU A 474 34.76 5.62 -0.40
C GLU A 474 33.78 4.47 -0.70
N MET A 475 33.40 4.28 -1.96
CA MET A 475 32.56 3.16 -2.39
C MET A 475 33.19 1.80 -2.07
N ASN A 476 34.50 1.64 -2.31
CA ASN A 476 35.21 0.40 -1.99
C ASN A 476 35.37 0.15 -0.49
N GLN A 477 35.51 1.23 0.29
CA GLN A 477 35.57 1.15 1.75
C GLN A 477 34.21 0.73 2.32
N TYR A 478 33.12 1.30 1.81
CA TYR A 478 31.75 0.93 2.15
C TYR A 478 31.48 -0.57 1.96
N ILE A 479 31.91 -1.16 0.85
CA ILE A 479 31.77 -2.60 0.56
C ILE A 479 32.60 -3.48 1.54
N LYS A 480 33.75 -2.98 2.02
CA LYS A 480 34.67 -3.73 2.89
C LYS A 480 34.33 -3.65 4.38
N GLU A 481 33.97 -2.48 4.89
CA GLU A 481 33.69 -2.28 6.33
C GLU A 481 32.46 -3.04 6.80
N SER A 482 31.48 -3.21 5.91
CA SER A 482 30.22 -3.88 6.23
C SER A 482 30.24 -5.40 5.99
N SER A 483 31.28 -5.93 5.34
CA SER A 483 31.53 -7.39 5.21
C SER A 483 32.38 -7.98 6.34
N SER A 484 33.09 -7.15 7.12
CA SER A 484 34.01 -7.62 8.18
C SER A 484 33.39 -7.68 9.59
N LEU A 485 32.09 -7.46 9.75
CA LEU A 485 31.39 -7.51 11.04
C LEU A 485 30.65 -8.85 11.26
N THR A 486 31.11 -9.94 10.63
CA THR A 486 30.65 -11.27 11.04
C THR A 486 31.33 -11.67 12.36
N TYR A 487 30.51 -11.86 13.40
CA TYR A 487 30.85 -12.39 14.74
C TYR A 487 31.67 -13.71 14.75
N SER A 488 31.95 -14.29 13.57
CA SER A 488 32.78 -15.47 13.35
C SER A 488 34.26 -15.23 13.73
N ASP A 489 34.77 -14.02 13.57
CA ASP A 489 36.19 -13.73 13.80
C ASP A 489 36.55 -13.73 15.30
N ILE A 490 35.58 -13.48 16.18
CA ILE A 490 35.75 -13.58 17.64
C ILE A 490 35.79 -15.05 18.07
N TYR A 491 35.06 -15.93 17.36
CA TYR A 491 35.07 -17.36 17.66
C TYR A 491 36.40 -18.00 17.24
N ASP A 492 36.97 -17.52 16.12
CA ASP A 492 38.25 -18.01 15.62
C ASP A 492 39.42 -17.58 16.50
N ASP A 493 39.32 -16.42 17.14
CA ASP A 493 40.33 -15.95 18.11
C ASP A 493 40.36 -16.82 19.37
N ALA A 494 39.22 -17.24 19.92
CA ALA A 494 39.20 -18.15 21.07
C ALA A 494 39.70 -19.57 20.74
N THR A 495 39.41 -20.07 19.53
CA THR A 495 39.95 -21.36 19.06
C THR A 495 41.44 -21.30 18.74
N THR A 496 41.93 -20.15 18.26
CA THR A 496 43.35 -19.88 17.94
C THR A 496 44.19 -19.55 19.17
N ILE A 497 43.63 -18.85 20.16
CA ILE A 497 44.29 -18.58 21.46
C ILE A 497 44.47 -19.89 22.25
N CYS A 498 43.57 -20.86 22.12
CA CYS A 498 43.74 -22.18 22.75
C CYS A 498 44.79 -23.08 22.07
N SER A 499 45.20 -22.79 20.82
CA SER A 499 46.20 -23.58 20.07
C SER A 499 47.58 -22.92 20.01
N SER A 500 47.73 -21.68 20.47
CA SER A 500 48.97 -20.89 20.35
C SER A 500 49.65 -20.64 21.70
N TYR A 501 50.10 -21.71 22.38
CA TYR A 501 51.22 -21.55 23.31
C TYR A 501 52.54 -21.62 22.50
N PRO A 502 53.40 -20.59 22.55
CA PRO A 502 54.68 -20.65 21.86
C PRO A 502 55.53 -21.77 22.46
N ASN A 503 56.05 -22.65 21.59
CA ASN A 503 57.12 -23.59 21.93
C ASN A 503 58.39 -22.82 22.33
N SER A 504 58.46 -22.29 23.56
CA SER A 504 59.74 -21.90 24.15
C SER A 504 60.45 -23.19 24.58
N ARG A 505 61.30 -23.69 23.68
CA ARG A 505 62.27 -24.75 23.96
C ARG A 505 63.29 -24.26 24.98
N ASP A 506 62.93 -24.29 26.26
CA ASP A 506 63.91 -24.30 27.35
C ASP A 506 64.13 -25.74 27.82
N SER A 507 65.40 -26.10 27.89
CA SER A 507 65.95 -27.47 27.97
C SER A 507 65.87 -28.12 29.36
N SER A 508 65.00 -27.62 30.23
CA SER A 508 64.57 -28.33 31.43
C SER A 508 63.04 -28.36 31.44
N VAL A 509 62.46 -29.35 30.76
CA VAL A 509 61.01 -29.57 30.77
C VAL A 509 60.60 -29.91 32.19
N SER A 510 60.17 -28.88 32.94
CA SER A 510 59.64 -29.06 34.28
C SER A 510 58.31 -29.81 34.17
N ALA A 511 58.06 -30.75 35.07
CA ALA A 511 56.78 -31.47 35.09
C ALA A 511 55.59 -30.50 35.11
N GLY A 512 55.72 -29.36 35.80
CA GLY A 512 54.70 -28.31 35.82
C GLY A 512 54.38 -27.69 34.45
N THR A 513 55.36 -27.56 33.55
CA THR A 513 55.15 -27.02 32.20
C THR A 513 54.34 -27.98 31.33
N VAL A 514 54.64 -29.28 31.40
CA VAL A 514 53.88 -30.32 30.68
C VAL A 514 52.48 -30.48 31.25
N GLU A 515 52.34 -30.42 32.58
CA GLU A 515 51.06 -30.42 33.28
C GLU A 515 50.21 -29.20 32.83
N GLN A 516 50.81 -28.02 32.71
CA GLN A 516 50.14 -26.81 32.23
C GLN A 516 49.73 -26.92 30.75
N GLN A 517 50.61 -27.39 29.87
CA GLN A 517 50.28 -27.63 28.46
C GLN A 517 49.13 -28.64 28.32
N LEU A 518 49.14 -29.72 29.11
CA LEU A 518 48.06 -30.70 29.12
C LEU A 518 46.72 -30.07 29.52
N MET A 519 46.70 -29.04 30.37
CA MET A 519 45.45 -28.35 30.73
C MET A 519 44.84 -27.58 29.55
N PHE A 520 45.66 -26.90 28.74
CA PHE A 520 45.18 -26.05 27.63
C PHE A 520 44.95 -26.80 26.31
N MET A 521 45.61 -27.95 26.09
CA MET A 521 45.50 -28.69 24.83
C MET A 521 44.22 -29.55 24.75
N TYR A 522 43.57 -29.53 23.58
CA TYR A 522 42.36 -30.32 23.26
C TYR A 522 42.52 -31.21 22.03
N GLU A 523 43.71 -31.24 21.44
CA GLU A 523 44.01 -32.12 20.31
C GLU A 523 44.40 -33.53 20.80
N PRO A 524 43.76 -34.62 20.30
CA PRO A 524 43.97 -35.96 20.82
C PRO A 524 45.41 -36.47 20.76
N GLU A 525 46.14 -36.19 19.66
CA GLU A 525 47.53 -36.63 19.49
C GLU A 525 48.47 -35.93 20.47
N SER A 526 48.31 -34.61 20.61
CA SER A 526 49.04 -33.79 21.57
C SER A 526 48.77 -34.24 23.01
N ILE A 527 47.51 -34.55 23.37
CA ILE A 527 47.16 -35.11 24.68
C ILE A 527 47.88 -36.45 24.91
N ASN A 528 47.92 -37.34 23.91
CA ASN A 528 48.60 -38.63 24.04
C ASN A 528 50.11 -38.47 24.27
N ASN A 529 50.75 -37.59 23.49
CA ASN A 529 52.19 -37.33 23.59
C ASN A 529 52.57 -36.76 24.96
N LEU A 530 51.82 -35.77 25.47
CA LEU A 530 52.03 -35.18 26.79
C LEU A 530 51.74 -36.17 27.93
N THR A 531 50.72 -37.03 27.78
CA THR A 531 50.40 -38.08 28.76
C THR A 531 51.52 -39.12 28.86
N ARG A 532 52.06 -39.54 27.70
CA ARG A 532 53.24 -40.43 27.61
C ARG A 532 54.47 -39.80 28.25
N GLU A 533 54.70 -38.52 28.01
CA GLU A 533 55.82 -37.78 28.59
C GLU A 533 55.72 -37.70 30.13
N LEU A 534 54.55 -37.37 30.68
CA LEU A 534 54.33 -37.30 32.13
C LEU A 534 54.53 -38.66 32.84
N ILE A 535 54.01 -39.74 32.25
CA ILE A 535 54.00 -41.06 32.89
C ILE A 535 55.31 -41.81 32.65
N LEU A 536 55.79 -41.88 31.39
CA LEU A 536 56.95 -42.70 31.03
C LEU A 536 58.29 -41.99 31.27
N LYS A 537 58.38 -40.68 31.02
CA LYS A 537 59.65 -39.92 31.16
C LYS A 537 59.78 -39.24 32.52
N LEU A 538 58.70 -38.66 33.04
CA LEU A 538 58.69 -37.89 34.29
C LEU A 538 58.22 -38.69 35.50
N GLY A 539 57.86 -39.97 35.32
CA GLY A 539 57.58 -40.91 36.42
C GLY A 539 56.32 -40.60 37.23
N ARG A 540 55.38 -39.82 36.70
CA ARG A 540 54.09 -39.56 37.38
C ARG A 540 53.19 -40.79 37.31
N SER A 541 52.43 -41.05 38.38
CA SER A 541 51.45 -42.13 38.36
C SER A 541 50.26 -41.78 37.45
N PRO A 542 49.65 -42.76 36.76
CA PRO A 542 48.41 -42.54 35.98
C PRO A 542 47.30 -41.88 36.82
N ALA A 543 47.17 -42.26 38.09
CA ALA A 543 46.19 -41.69 39.03
C ALA A 543 46.43 -40.19 39.29
N TYR A 544 47.68 -39.74 39.37
CA TYR A 544 48.01 -38.32 39.50
C TYR A 544 47.55 -37.53 38.27
N VAL A 545 47.81 -38.06 37.07
CA VAL A 545 47.44 -37.39 35.81
C VAL A 545 45.91 -37.31 35.64
N MET A 546 45.18 -38.34 36.06
CA MET A 546 43.71 -38.31 36.06
C MET A 546 43.13 -37.28 37.03
N ALA A 547 43.80 -37.03 38.16
CA ALA A 547 43.37 -36.09 39.20
C ALA A 547 43.88 -34.65 38.98
N LEU A 548 44.50 -34.36 37.85
CA LEU A 548 45.19 -33.09 37.60
C LEU A 548 44.25 -31.87 37.58
N ASN A 549 42.98 -32.07 37.24
CA ASN A 549 41.98 -31.00 37.20
C ASN A 549 40.61 -31.49 37.71
N GLU A 550 40.09 -30.84 38.75
CA GLU A 550 38.78 -31.17 39.35
C GLU A 550 37.59 -30.98 38.41
N LYS A 551 37.76 -30.22 37.32
CA LYS A 551 36.71 -29.97 36.33
C LYS A 551 36.54 -31.12 35.32
N TRP A 552 37.53 -32.00 35.16
CA TRP A 552 37.46 -33.14 34.22
C TRP A 552 36.70 -34.31 34.84
N LYS A 553 35.40 -34.11 35.05
CA LYS A 553 34.53 -35.09 35.71
C LYS A 553 34.06 -36.13 34.70
N VAL A 554 34.60 -37.34 34.82
CA VAL A 554 34.11 -38.50 34.08
C VAL A 554 32.84 -39.06 34.77
N PRO A 555 31.78 -39.41 34.02
CA PRO A 555 30.56 -40.01 34.55
C PRO A 555 30.84 -41.27 35.39
N LYS A 556 30.07 -41.49 36.47
CA LYS A 556 30.35 -42.53 37.47
C LYS A 556 30.45 -43.94 36.85
N GLU A 557 29.59 -44.23 35.87
CA GLU A 557 29.51 -45.51 35.18
C GLU A 557 30.77 -45.78 34.36
N MET A 558 31.30 -44.76 33.68
CA MET A 558 32.55 -44.88 32.93
C MET A 558 33.76 -44.86 33.87
N HIS A 559 33.73 -44.03 34.91
CA HIS A 559 34.81 -43.87 35.88
C HIS A 559 35.17 -45.20 36.56
N GLN A 560 34.17 -45.95 37.02
CA GLN A 560 34.38 -47.25 37.66
C GLN A 560 35.04 -48.26 36.72
N ILE A 561 34.62 -48.29 35.45
CA ILE A 561 35.19 -49.21 34.45
C ILE A 561 36.64 -48.82 34.14
N ILE A 562 36.91 -47.52 33.96
CA ILE A 562 38.26 -47.02 33.68
C ILE A 562 39.21 -47.29 34.85
N TYR A 563 38.77 -47.06 36.09
CA TYR A 563 39.60 -47.26 37.28
C TYR A 563 39.97 -48.73 37.50
N ASN A 564 39.10 -49.66 37.06
CA ASN A 564 39.36 -51.11 37.13
C ASN A 564 40.31 -51.63 36.03
N LEU A 565 40.70 -50.80 35.05
CA LEU A 565 41.73 -51.15 34.08
C LEU A 565 43.11 -51.19 34.74
N PRO A 566 44.06 -52.01 34.24
CA PRO A 566 45.42 -52.00 34.74
C PRO A 566 46.05 -50.61 34.60
N PRO A 567 46.85 -50.15 35.57
CA PRO A 567 47.44 -48.81 35.55
C PRO A 567 48.41 -48.68 34.39
N SER A 568 47.98 -47.98 33.35
CA SER A 568 48.74 -47.78 32.12
C SER A 568 48.58 -46.35 31.58
N VAL A 569 49.39 -46.02 30.58
CA VAL A 569 49.26 -44.73 29.87
C VAL A 569 47.90 -44.63 29.20
N GLU A 570 47.40 -45.73 28.65
CA GLU A 570 46.11 -45.83 27.96
C GLU A 570 44.95 -45.57 28.93
N GLN A 571 45.04 -46.03 30.19
CA GLN A 571 44.04 -45.73 31.22
C GLN A 571 43.92 -44.22 31.47
N ALA A 572 45.05 -43.54 31.71
CA ALA A 572 45.07 -42.09 31.92
C ALA A 572 44.64 -41.32 30.65
N PHE A 573 45.06 -41.78 29.48
CA PHE A 573 44.71 -41.15 28.20
C PHE A 573 43.21 -41.21 27.93
N VAL A 574 42.56 -42.37 28.08
CA VAL A 574 41.10 -42.52 27.90
C VAL A 574 40.34 -41.67 28.92
N TYR A 575 40.79 -41.63 30.19
CA TYR A 575 40.20 -40.76 31.21
C TYR A 575 40.25 -39.29 30.80
N LEU A 576 41.39 -38.81 30.34
CA LEU A 576 41.59 -37.41 29.91
C LEU A 576 40.73 -37.07 28.69
N LEU A 577 40.64 -37.95 27.69
CA LEU A 577 39.80 -37.74 26.52
C LEU A 577 38.33 -37.58 26.92
N ILE A 578 37.80 -38.49 27.75
CA ILE A 578 36.39 -38.44 28.20
C ILE A 578 36.15 -37.24 29.11
N GLY A 579 37.04 -36.98 30.08
CA GLY A 579 36.91 -35.85 31.00
C GLY A 579 36.96 -34.49 30.30
N LYS A 580 37.88 -34.32 29.34
CA LYS A 580 37.94 -33.10 28.50
C LYS A 580 36.74 -33.01 27.55
N ALA A 581 36.26 -34.12 27.01
CA ALA A 581 35.07 -34.11 26.16
C ALA A 581 33.81 -33.71 26.93
N CYS A 582 33.59 -34.25 28.14
CA CYS A 582 32.49 -33.84 29.02
C CYS A 582 32.58 -32.35 29.34
N HIS A 583 33.77 -31.84 29.65
CA HIS A 583 33.98 -30.41 29.85
C HIS A 583 33.65 -29.58 28.59
N CYS A 584 34.04 -30.04 27.40
CA CYS A 584 33.65 -29.39 26.14
C CYS A 584 32.13 -29.39 25.93
N ILE A 585 31.42 -30.45 26.33
CA ILE A 585 29.94 -30.50 26.29
C ILE A 585 29.35 -29.43 27.22
N ASP A 586 29.86 -29.31 28.44
CA ASP A 586 29.39 -28.30 29.42
C ASP A 586 29.58 -26.87 28.92
N VAL A 587 30.68 -26.61 28.21
CA VAL A 587 31.01 -25.29 27.62
C VAL A 587 30.40 -25.13 26.21
N ARG A 588 29.61 -26.09 25.72
CA ARG A 588 28.92 -26.07 24.41
C ARG A 588 29.85 -26.08 23.18
N ILE A 589 31.06 -26.63 23.30
CA ILE A 589 32.01 -26.84 22.20
C ILE A 589 31.85 -28.27 21.66
N PHE A 590 30.73 -28.53 20.99
CA PHE A 590 30.31 -29.89 20.61
C PHE A 590 31.22 -30.57 19.59
N GLU A 591 31.83 -29.82 18.67
CA GLU A 591 32.72 -30.39 17.64
C GLU A 591 33.99 -30.99 18.25
N ARG A 592 34.66 -30.26 19.16
CA ARG A 592 35.83 -30.78 19.87
C ARG A 592 35.46 -31.94 20.81
N ALA A 593 34.30 -31.88 21.46
CA ALA A 593 33.82 -32.98 22.30
C ALA A 593 33.67 -34.28 21.48
N ARG A 594 33.06 -34.21 20.29
CA ARG A 594 32.94 -35.34 19.37
C ARG A 594 34.29 -35.91 18.97
N GLN A 595 35.22 -35.06 18.54
CA GLN A 595 36.55 -35.50 18.10
C GLN A 595 37.27 -36.30 19.20
N LEU A 596 37.25 -35.77 20.44
CA LEU A 596 37.82 -36.44 21.61
C LEU A 596 37.12 -37.78 21.91
N LEU A 597 35.78 -37.82 21.88
CA LEU A 597 35.01 -39.05 22.15
C LEU A 597 35.17 -40.11 21.05
N LEU A 598 35.29 -39.72 19.78
CA LEU A 598 35.54 -40.64 18.67
C LEU A 598 36.92 -41.30 18.81
N VAL A 599 37.94 -40.54 19.23
CA VAL A 599 39.26 -41.10 19.52
C VAL A 599 39.19 -41.99 20.77
N ALA A 600 38.45 -41.61 21.81
CA ALA A 600 38.23 -42.45 22.98
C ALA A 600 37.56 -43.78 22.62
N ASP A 601 36.51 -43.78 21.78
CA ASP A 601 35.82 -45.00 21.34
C ASP A 601 36.77 -45.97 20.63
N ARG A 602 37.63 -45.46 19.73
CA ARG A 602 38.64 -46.28 19.04
C ARG A 602 39.64 -46.94 19.98
N ASN A 603 40.09 -46.21 21.01
CA ASN A 603 41.06 -46.73 21.99
C ASN A 603 40.44 -47.71 22.99
N VAL A 604 39.13 -47.60 23.22
CA VAL A 604 38.40 -48.44 24.18
C VAL A 604 37.79 -49.68 23.53
N TYR A 605 37.50 -49.65 22.23
CA TYR A 605 36.78 -50.70 21.51
C TYR A 605 37.35 -52.11 21.75
N GLU A 606 38.69 -52.24 21.76
CA GLU A 606 39.39 -53.52 21.98
C GLU A 606 39.58 -53.85 23.46
N VAL A 607 39.46 -52.86 24.36
CA VAL A 607 39.73 -52.98 25.80
C VAL A 607 38.46 -53.33 26.59
N SER A 608 37.34 -52.66 26.29
CA SER A 608 36.07 -52.88 26.98
C SER A 608 34.90 -52.49 26.09
N TYR A 609 34.15 -53.51 25.64
CA TYR A 609 32.90 -53.31 24.89
C TYR A 609 31.88 -52.46 25.65
N ILE A 610 31.80 -52.62 26.98
CA ILE A 610 30.87 -51.87 27.84
C ILE A 610 31.22 -50.38 27.83
N LEU A 611 32.50 -50.04 28.02
CA LEU A 611 32.95 -48.64 28.02
C LEU A 611 32.78 -48.01 26.63
N SER A 612 33.06 -48.75 25.55
CA SER A 612 32.82 -48.28 24.18
C SER A 612 31.33 -47.94 23.95
N LYS A 613 30.40 -48.78 24.45
CA LYS A 613 28.96 -48.50 24.36
C LYS A 613 28.59 -47.18 25.08
N TYR A 614 29.13 -46.95 26.27
CA TYR A 614 28.91 -45.71 27.02
C TYR A 614 29.49 -44.47 26.31
N VAL A 615 30.71 -44.57 25.77
CA VAL A 615 31.32 -43.47 24.99
C VAL A 615 30.47 -43.13 23.77
N ARG A 616 29.96 -44.13 23.03
CA ARG A 616 29.06 -43.91 21.88
C ARG A 616 27.78 -43.19 22.25
N TRP A 617 27.21 -43.46 23.42
CA TRP A 617 26.04 -42.72 23.89
C TRP A 617 26.35 -41.27 24.27
N TYR A 618 27.57 -40.97 24.73
CA TYR A 618 28.01 -39.60 24.95
C TYR A 618 28.29 -38.85 23.64
N ILE A 619 28.72 -39.55 22.59
CA ILE A 619 28.77 -38.98 21.22
C ILE A 619 27.35 -38.60 20.79
N LEU A 620 26.38 -39.50 20.97
CA LEU A 620 24.98 -39.22 20.69
C LEU A 620 24.46 -38.03 21.53
N LEU A 621 24.82 -37.94 22.82
CA LEU A 621 24.43 -36.83 23.67
C LEU A 621 24.99 -35.49 23.16
N ALA A 622 26.25 -35.45 22.71
CA ALA A 622 26.85 -34.26 22.10
C ALA A 622 26.11 -33.84 20.81
N ASP A 623 25.73 -34.80 19.96
CA ASP A 623 24.95 -34.54 18.74
C ASP A 623 23.56 -33.98 19.07
N LEU A 624 22.87 -34.56 20.06
CA LEU A 624 21.55 -34.11 20.51
C LEU A 624 21.61 -32.70 21.11
N LEU A 625 22.63 -32.40 21.92
CA LEU A 625 22.81 -31.08 22.55
C LEU A 625 23.21 -30.00 21.54
N GLN A 626 24.01 -30.33 20.53
CA GLN A 626 24.29 -29.41 19.43
C GLN A 626 23.01 -29.08 18.65
N PHE A 627 22.24 -30.11 18.28
CA PHE A 627 20.98 -29.92 17.58
C PHE A 627 20.01 -29.08 18.43
N TYR A 628 19.95 -29.35 19.73
CA TYR A 628 19.12 -28.61 20.65
C TYR A 628 19.54 -27.12 20.75
N THR A 629 20.84 -26.80 20.76
CA THR A 629 21.34 -25.43 20.96
C THR A 629 21.31 -24.60 19.68
N THR A 630 21.78 -25.15 18.56
CA THR A 630 22.06 -24.38 17.34
C THR A 630 21.16 -24.78 16.17
N LYS A 631 20.34 -25.85 16.29
CA LYS A 631 19.64 -26.49 15.15
C LYS A 631 20.55 -26.92 14.00
N SER A 632 21.86 -26.99 14.25
CA SER A 632 22.90 -27.43 13.31
C SER A 632 23.30 -28.88 13.58
N PHE A 633 23.85 -29.55 12.58
CA PHE A 633 24.37 -30.91 12.71
C PHE A 633 25.90 -30.93 12.81
N GLY A 634 26.46 -32.00 13.38
CA GLY A 634 27.88 -32.27 13.27
C GLY A 634 28.28 -32.63 11.84
N MET A 635 29.55 -32.44 11.49
CA MET A 635 30.08 -32.81 10.17
C MET A 635 29.73 -34.27 9.85
N ASN A 636 29.11 -34.52 8.69
CA ASN A 636 28.64 -35.83 8.21
C ASN A 636 27.47 -36.49 8.98
N THR A 637 26.72 -35.75 9.81
CA THR A 637 25.51 -36.29 10.47
C THR A 637 24.25 -35.68 9.87
N THR A 638 23.31 -36.52 9.43
CA THR A 638 21.99 -36.06 8.99
C THR A 638 20.95 -36.19 10.10
N LEU A 639 19.81 -35.49 9.95
CA LEU A 639 18.66 -35.65 10.84
C LEU A 639 18.19 -37.10 10.92
N GLN A 640 18.16 -37.82 9.80
CA GLN A 640 17.72 -39.23 9.75
C GLN A 640 18.68 -40.15 10.51
N ASP A 641 19.98 -39.90 10.41
CA ASP A 641 20.99 -40.66 11.18
C ASP A 641 20.80 -40.44 12.69
N LEU A 642 20.57 -39.20 13.10
CA LEU A 642 20.34 -38.86 14.50
C LEU A 642 19.05 -39.49 15.05
N ILE A 643 17.97 -39.47 14.27
CA ILE A 643 16.71 -40.17 14.60
C ILE A 643 16.96 -41.67 14.77
N LYS A 644 17.66 -42.30 13.83
CA LYS A 644 17.98 -43.73 13.88
C LYS A 644 18.79 -44.07 15.13
N LYS A 645 19.89 -43.35 15.40
CA LYS A 645 20.73 -43.55 16.60
C LYS A 645 19.92 -43.39 17.89
N THR A 646 19.03 -42.39 17.95
CA THR A 646 18.16 -42.13 19.10
C THR A 646 17.16 -43.27 19.33
N LYS A 647 16.48 -43.74 18.27
CA LYS A 647 15.57 -44.90 18.34
C LYS A 647 16.29 -46.18 18.72
N THR A 648 17.51 -46.41 18.23
CA THR A 648 18.32 -47.57 18.64
C THR A 648 18.68 -47.49 20.13
N CYS A 649 19.03 -46.31 20.64
CA CYS A 649 19.31 -46.09 22.06
C CYS A 649 18.10 -46.41 22.95
N ILE A 650 16.93 -45.85 22.62
CA ILE A 650 15.69 -46.08 23.39
C ILE A 650 15.22 -47.54 23.29
N THR A 651 15.27 -48.15 22.10
CA THR A 651 14.88 -49.56 21.91
C THR A 651 15.76 -50.52 22.71
N SER A 652 17.03 -50.18 22.95
CA SER A 652 17.92 -51.02 23.78
C SER A 652 17.44 -51.19 25.22
N VAL A 653 16.75 -50.18 25.77
CA VAL A 653 16.12 -50.24 27.09
C VAL A 653 14.85 -51.08 27.06
N ARG A 654 14.03 -50.93 26.01
CA ARG A 654 12.81 -51.71 25.83
C ARG A 654 13.07 -53.22 25.75
N LEU A 655 14.18 -53.61 25.12
CA LEU A 655 14.58 -55.02 24.97
C LEU A 655 15.30 -55.57 26.21
N ASP A 656 15.39 -54.80 27.30
CA ASP A 656 16.06 -55.14 28.56
C ASP A 656 17.47 -55.73 28.35
N GLN A 657 18.28 -55.07 27.51
CA GLN A 657 19.65 -55.49 27.27
C GLN A 657 20.51 -55.32 28.53
N ASP A 658 21.48 -56.22 28.73
CA ASP A 658 22.40 -56.24 29.89
C ASP A 658 23.12 -54.90 30.15
N ILE A 659 23.34 -54.08 29.11
CA ILE A 659 23.98 -52.77 29.22
C ILE A 659 22.98 -51.68 28.83
N GLN A 660 22.58 -50.87 29.81
CA GLN A 660 21.58 -49.82 29.67
C GLN A 660 22.18 -48.40 29.61
N PRO A 661 21.62 -47.48 28.81
CA PRO A 661 22.03 -46.07 28.78
C PRO A 661 21.73 -45.35 30.10
N THR A 662 22.55 -44.35 30.44
CA THR A 662 22.31 -43.50 31.61
C THR A 662 21.03 -42.66 31.45
N MET A 663 20.42 -42.29 32.58
CA MET A 663 19.19 -41.49 32.59
C MET A 663 19.31 -40.16 31.82
N VAL A 664 20.45 -39.47 31.94
CA VAL A 664 20.74 -38.22 31.22
C VAL A 664 20.63 -38.41 29.71
N ILE A 665 21.11 -39.53 29.18
CA ILE A 665 21.03 -39.81 27.74
C ILE A 665 19.59 -40.10 27.35
N LEU A 666 18.86 -40.88 28.15
CA LEU A 666 17.47 -41.25 27.87
C LEU A 666 16.52 -40.04 27.87
N GLU A 667 16.68 -39.09 28.79
CA GLU A 667 15.86 -37.88 28.82
C GLU A 667 16.08 -37.01 27.57
N HIS A 668 17.33 -36.85 27.10
CA HIS A 668 17.64 -36.05 25.90
C HIS A 668 17.15 -36.75 24.63
N CYS A 669 17.28 -38.07 24.56
CA CYS A 669 16.72 -38.88 23.48
C CYS A 669 15.19 -38.74 23.40
N ALA A 670 14.50 -38.85 24.53
CA ALA A 670 13.04 -38.75 24.59
C ALA A 670 12.55 -37.33 24.25
N ALA A 671 13.19 -36.29 24.81
CA ALA A 671 12.91 -34.90 24.50
C ALA A 671 13.15 -34.58 23.01
N PHE A 672 14.24 -35.09 22.43
CA PHE A 672 14.52 -34.91 21.00
C PHE A 672 13.42 -35.49 20.11
N LEU A 673 13.01 -36.75 20.33
CA LEU A 673 11.94 -37.38 19.54
C LEU A 673 10.60 -36.64 19.67
N LEU A 674 10.31 -36.14 20.87
CA LEU A 674 9.12 -35.33 21.11
C LEU A 674 9.20 -33.99 20.36
N ASN A 675 10.38 -33.36 20.35
CA ASN A 675 10.61 -32.08 19.69
C ASN A 675 10.52 -32.14 18.15
N ILE A 676 10.90 -33.26 17.54
CA ILE A 676 10.80 -33.48 16.09
C ILE A 676 9.44 -34.05 15.65
N ARG A 677 8.48 -34.18 16.56
CA ARG A 677 7.12 -34.68 16.31
C ARG A 677 7.03 -36.16 15.90
N ASP A 678 7.94 -37.01 16.39
CA ASP A 678 7.88 -38.45 16.12
C ASP A 678 6.90 -39.17 17.07
N TRP A 679 5.63 -38.77 16.99
CA TRP A 679 4.58 -39.24 17.89
C TRP A 679 4.40 -40.75 17.80
N GLN A 680 4.44 -41.31 16.58
CA GLN A 680 4.14 -42.71 16.31
C GLN A 680 5.15 -43.66 16.98
N TYR A 681 6.44 -43.31 16.99
CA TYR A 681 7.43 -44.12 17.69
C TYR A 681 7.22 -44.07 19.21
N LEU A 682 7.02 -42.87 19.78
CA LEU A 682 6.84 -42.68 21.22
C LEU A 682 5.58 -43.34 21.76
N THR A 683 4.45 -43.31 21.04
CA THR A 683 3.20 -43.95 21.51
C THR A 683 3.31 -45.46 21.63
N ASN A 684 4.17 -46.09 20.80
CA ASN A 684 4.35 -47.54 20.76
C ASN A 684 5.37 -48.04 21.80
N MET A 685 5.87 -47.16 22.65
CA MET A 685 6.78 -47.52 23.73
C MET A 685 6.00 -48.13 24.90
N GLU A 686 6.33 -49.35 25.29
CA GLU A 686 5.76 -50.04 26.46
C GLU A 686 6.91 -50.51 27.36
N ASN A 687 6.69 -50.53 28.68
CA ASN A 687 7.62 -51.05 29.70
C ASN A 687 9.05 -50.46 29.62
N SER A 688 9.17 -49.13 29.58
CA SER A 688 10.46 -48.47 29.34
C SER A 688 11.37 -48.32 30.57
N GLY A 689 10.92 -48.64 31.78
CA GLY A 689 11.69 -48.52 33.03
C GLY A 689 12.10 -47.08 33.44
N SER A 690 11.96 -46.10 32.56
CA SER A 690 12.33 -44.68 32.74
C SER A 690 11.09 -43.79 32.74
N GLY A 691 10.94 -42.98 33.79
CA GLY A 691 9.82 -42.03 33.94
C GLY A 691 9.79 -40.93 32.87
N HIS A 692 10.94 -40.54 32.31
CA HIS A 692 11.01 -39.52 31.26
C HIS A 692 10.42 -40.03 29.94
N ILE A 693 10.65 -41.31 29.61
CA ILE A 693 10.10 -41.94 28.41
C ILE A 693 8.58 -42.08 28.56
N GLU A 694 8.10 -42.49 29.75
CA GLU A 694 6.67 -42.60 30.01
C GLU A 694 5.97 -41.22 29.93
N LEU A 695 6.58 -40.16 30.46
CA LEU A 695 6.07 -38.80 30.31
C LEU A 695 5.99 -38.38 28.83
N CYS A 696 7.06 -38.62 28.05
CA CYS A 696 7.09 -38.29 26.62
C CYS A 696 6.07 -39.10 25.82
N LYS A 697 5.85 -40.37 26.19
CA LYS A 697 4.80 -41.21 25.60
C LYS A 697 3.42 -40.62 25.86
N LEU A 698 3.10 -40.27 27.11
CA LEU A 698 1.81 -39.66 27.46
C LEU A 698 1.58 -38.35 26.69
N LEU A 699 2.61 -37.51 26.59
CA LEU A 699 2.58 -36.28 25.80
C LEU A 699 2.38 -36.56 24.31
N ALA A 700 3.10 -37.53 23.74
CA ALA A 700 2.96 -37.93 22.34
C ALA A 700 1.57 -38.51 22.03
N CYS A 701 1.03 -39.36 22.90
CA CYS A 701 -0.33 -39.91 22.79
C CYS A 701 -1.36 -38.79 22.75
N MET A 702 -1.21 -37.80 23.64
CA MET A 702 -2.15 -36.70 23.72
C MET A 702 -1.97 -35.72 22.53
N CYS A 703 -0.74 -35.41 22.08
CA CYS A 703 -0.50 -34.51 20.95
C CYS A 703 -1.00 -35.13 19.63
N LYS A 704 -0.87 -36.45 19.48
CA LYS A 704 -1.38 -37.20 18.32
C LYS A 704 -2.91 -37.10 18.18
N GLU A 705 -3.63 -37.19 19.30
CA GLU A 705 -5.11 -37.17 19.32
C GLU A 705 -5.70 -35.76 19.49
N LEU A 706 -4.86 -34.74 19.77
CA LEU A 706 -5.28 -33.36 20.04
C LEU A 706 -6.14 -32.69 18.96
N PRO A 707 -6.00 -33.00 17.65
CA PRO A 707 -6.91 -32.48 16.63
C PRO A 707 -8.39 -32.76 16.92
N SER A 708 -8.71 -33.79 17.72
CA SER A 708 -10.05 -34.08 18.21
C SER A 708 -10.10 -34.06 19.74
N ILE A 709 -10.70 -33.01 20.32
CA ILE A 709 -10.88 -32.89 21.78
C ILE A 709 -11.57 -34.13 22.36
N LYS A 710 -12.50 -34.76 21.63
CA LYS A 710 -13.17 -35.98 22.09
C LYS A 710 -12.21 -37.17 22.21
N ALA A 711 -11.32 -37.36 21.23
CA ALA A 711 -10.34 -38.44 21.23
C ALA A 711 -9.24 -38.19 22.28
N ALA A 712 -8.83 -36.93 22.46
CA ALA A 712 -7.78 -36.53 23.38
C ALA A 712 -8.15 -36.65 24.88
N ARG A 713 -9.43 -36.82 25.26
CA ARG A 713 -9.85 -36.89 26.69
C ARG A 713 -9.21 -38.03 27.46
N ILE A 714 -9.11 -39.22 26.86
CA ILE A 714 -8.54 -40.40 27.51
C ILE A 714 -7.05 -40.20 27.79
N PRO A 715 -6.20 -39.87 26.79
CA PRO A 715 -4.78 -39.62 27.04
C PRO A 715 -4.55 -38.38 27.92
N ALA A 716 -5.39 -37.33 27.82
CA ALA A 716 -5.32 -36.18 28.71
C ALA A 716 -5.54 -36.57 30.19
N ARG A 717 -6.50 -37.47 30.48
CA ARG A 717 -6.73 -37.95 31.86
C ARG A 717 -5.55 -38.76 32.40
N ALA A 718 -4.92 -39.57 31.56
CA ALA A 718 -3.70 -40.32 31.93
C ALA A 718 -2.54 -39.37 32.26
N LEU A 719 -2.31 -38.36 31.41
CA LEU A 719 -1.30 -37.32 31.66
C LEU A 719 -1.60 -36.51 32.92
N TRP A 720 -2.87 -36.15 33.16
CA TRP A 720 -3.32 -35.43 34.34
C TRP A 720 -3.00 -36.16 35.64
N GLU A 721 -3.35 -37.45 35.75
CA GLU A 721 -3.05 -38.24 36.95
C GLU A 721 -1.53 -38.46 37.13
N ALA A 722 -0.78 -38.64 36.04
CA ALA A 722 0.67 -38.75 36.11
C ALA A 722 1.32 -37.49 36.68
N VAL A 723 0.95 -36.30 36.17
CA VAL A 723 1.44 -35.00 36.66
C VAL A 723 0.99 -34.75 38.10
N LYS A 724 -0.26 -35.04 38.43
CA LYS A 724 -0.79 -34.92 39.80
C LYS A 724 0.03 -35.74 40.80
N ASN A 725 0.37 -36.98 40.46
CA ASN A 725 1.12 -37.86 41.34
C ASN A 725 2.56 -37.35 41.58
N ILE A 726 3.19 -36.68 40.60
CA ILE A 726 4.51 -36.05 40.76
C ILE A 726 4.50 -34.98 41.85
N PHE A 727 3.40 -34.21 41.97
CA PHE A 727 3.27 -33.13 42.94
C PHE A 727 2.58 -33.53 44.26
N THR A 728 2.23 -34.80 44.45
CA THR A 728 1.56 -35.27 45.68
C THR A 728 2.59 -35.73 46.72
N ILE A 729 2.53 -35.18 47.93
CA ILE A 729 3.40 -35.52 49.05
C ILE A 729 2.85 -36.75 49.77
N ASN A 730 3.62 -37.83 49.82
CA ASN A 730 3.23 -39.04 50.55
C ASN A 730 3.32 -38.84 52.08
N PRO A 731 2.21 -39.02 52.83
CA PRO A 731 2.20 -38.80 54.28
C PRO A 731 2.99 -39.85 55.09
N SER A 732 3.46 -40.94 54.49
CA SER A 732 4.29 -41.96 55.13
C SER A 732 5.70 -41.48 55.52
N GLN A 733 6.15 -40.32 55.02
CA GLN A 733 7.45 -39.75 55.38
C GLN A 733 7.45 -38.87 56.65
N LYS A 734 6.31 -38.66 57.32
CA LYS A 734 6.25 -37.85 58.57
C LYS A 734 6.70 -38.58 59.85
N ARG A 735 7.35 -39.74 59.77
CA ARG A 735 7.97 -40.40 60.95
C ARG A 735 9.46 -40.71 60.73
N SER A 736 10.32 -39.69 60.83
CA SER A 736 11.58 -39.81 61.59
C SER A 736 12.16 -38.42 61.90
N MET A 737 11.86 -37.95 63.10
CA MET A 737 12.56 -36.83 63.74
C MET A 737 13.47 -37.42 64.81
N SER A 738 14.56 -38.07 64.40
CA SER A 738 15.74 -38.31 65.24
C SER A 738 16.92 -38.69 64.35
N GLY A 739 18.02 -37.93 64.46
CA GLY A 739 19.17 -38.05 63.59
C GLY A 739 19.81 -39.44 63.58
N ARG A 740 19.93 -40.00 62.38
CA ARG A 740 21.10 -40.74 61.86
C ARG A 740 20.89 -40.84 60.35
N MET A 741 21.81 -40.26 59.59
CA MET A 741 21.87 -40.48 58.14
C MET A 741 22.43 -41.89 57.93
N ASP A 742 21.55 -42.87 57.74
CA ASP A 742 21.94 -44.13 57.12
C ASP A 742 21.47 -44.13 55.67
N SER A 743 22.48 -44.06 54.80
CA SER A 743 22.40 -44.31 53.38
C SER A 743 22.06 -45.77 53.09
N ALA A 744 21.34 -45.96 51.98
CA ALA A 744 21.02 -47.22 51.30
C ALA A 744 19.62 -47.81 51.61
N HIS A 745 18.88 -48.02 50.52
CA HIS A 745 17.61 -48.75 50.41
C HIS A 745 16.32 -48.03 50.88
N VAL A 746 15.84 -47.10 50.04
CA VAL A 746 14.40 -46.84 49.90
C VAL A 746 14.04 -47.00 48.42
N ARG A 747 13.91 -48.25 47.97
CA ARG A 747 13.13 -48.60 46.76
C ARG A 747 11.69 -48.82 47.20
N ASP A 748 10.77 -48.36 46.36
CA ASP A 748 9.34 -48.72 46.31
C ASP A 748 8.42 -48.17 47.41
N SER A 749 7.92 -46.95 47.20
CA SER A 749 6.51 -46.58 47.43
C SER A 749 6.11 -45.19 46.90
N SER A 750 6.61 -44.75 45.73
CA SER A 750 6.07 -43.56 45.04
C SER A 750 5.19 -43.98 43.86
N LEU A 751 3.90 -43.64 43.89
CA LEU A 751 2.97 -43.77 42.76
C LEU A 751 3.29 -42.82 41.58
N ALA A 752 4.32 -41.99 41.72
CA ALA A 752 4.75 -41.00 40.74
C ALA A 752 5.72 -41.59 39.72
N ILE A 753 5.57 -41.19 38.46
CA ILE A 753 6.47 -41.60 37.36
C ILE A 753 7.87 -40.97 37.48
N LEU A 754 7.98 -39.79 38.11
CA LEU A 754 9.21 -39.01 38.27
C LEU A 754 9.19 -38.26 39.61
N ALA A 755 10.37 -37.96 40.14
CA ALA A 755 10.52 -36.99 41.23
C ALA A 755 10.24 -35.56 40.73
N LYS A 756 9.79 -34.67 41.63
CA LYS A 756 9.44 -33.28 41.31
C LYS A 756 10.62 -32.54 40.67
N GLU A 757 11.81 -32.69 41.23
CA GLU A 757 13.03 -31.98 40.78
C GLU A 757 13.39 -32.39 39.35
N LEU A 758 13.36 -33.70 39.06
CA LEU A 758 13.65 -34.23 37.72
C LEU A 758 12.61 -33.78 36.68
N PHE A 759 11.34 -33.66 37.07
CA PHE A 759 10.30 -33.15 36.19
C PHE A 759 10.54 -31.67 35.84
N ILE A 760 10.87 -30.83 36.82
CA ILE A 760 11.19 -29.42 36.59
C ILE A 760 12.43 -29.28 35.71
N ASP A 761 13.50 -30.03 35.97
CA ASP A 761 14.73 -30.03 35.15
C ASP A 761 14.51 -30.56 33.71
N PHE A 762 13.42 -31.30 33.48
CA PHE A 762 13.06 -31.82 32.16
C PHE A 762 12.31 -30.80 31.31
N LEU A 763 11.48 -29.93 31.89
CA LEU A 763 10.62 -28.99 31.15
C LEU A 763 11.39 -28.07 30.18
N PRO A 764 12.57 -27.49 30.52
CA PRO A 764 13.36 -26.71 29.58
C PRO A 764 13.80 -27.48 28.33
N LYS A 765 13.86 -28.82 28.38
CA LYS A 765 14.26 -29.64 27.23
C LYS A 765 13.18 -29.71 26.13
N LEU A 766 11.97 -29.25 26.41
CA LEU A 766 10.84 -29.22 25.47
C LEU A 766 10.86 -27.93 24.64
N LYS A 767 10.80 -28.02 23.32
CA LYS A 767 10.79 -26.86 22.39
C LYS A 767 9.62 -26.87 21.42
N GLU A 768 8.89 -27.98 21.32
CA GLU A 768 7.77 -28.09 20.39
C GLU A 768 6.55 -27.31 20.89
N PRO A 769 5.97 -26.41 20.08
CA PRO A 769 4.90 -25.53 20.54
C PRO A 769 3.62 -26.22 21.02
N MET A 770 3.15 -27.28 20.35
CA MET A 770 1.96 -28.02 20.78
C MET A 770 2.18 -28.71 22.14
N VAL A 771 3.34 -29.31 22.33
CA VAL A 771 3.74 -29.95 23.61
C VAL A 771 3.81 -28.91 24.73
N LEU A 772 4.42 -27.76 24.46
CA LEU A 772 4.51 -26.65 25.41
C LEU A 772 3.12 -26.10 25.75
N SER A 773 2.26 -25.83 24.76
CA SER A 773 0.88 -25.37 24.99
C SER A 773 0.08 -26.33 25.87
N VAL A 774 0.24 -27.64 25.66
CA VAL A 774 -0.41 -28.66 26.50
C VAL A 774 0.11 -28.64 27.93
N MET A 775 1.43 -28.57 28.11
CA MET A 775 2.02 -28.56 29.44
C MET A 775 1.67 -27.28 30.20
N VAL A 776 1.69 -26.13 29.52
CA VAL A 776 1.20 -24.85 30.04
C VAL A 776 -0.25 -24.98 30.44
N SER A 777 -1.07 -25.61 29.60
CA SER A 777 -2.50 -25.79 29.85
C SER A 777 -2.79 -26.68 31.08
N CYS A 778 -2.10 -27.81 31.19
CA CYS A 778 -2.21 -28.73 32.32
C CYS A 778 -1.80 -28.07 33.64
N LEU A 779 -0.62 -27.44 33.68
CA LEU A 779 -0.10 -26.81 34.90
C LEU A 779 -0.87 -25.54 35.28
N SER A 780 -1.35 -24.76 34.31
CA SER A 780 -2.22 -23.59 34.57
C SER A 780 -3.55 -24.02 35.19
N LYS A 781 -4.11 -25.16 34.76
CA LYS A 781 -5.32 -25.71 35.38
C LYS A 781 -5.06 -26.13 36.83
N PHE A 782 -3.94 -26.79 37.13
CA PHE A 782 -3.57 -27.10 38.52
C PHE A 782 -3.40 -25.84 39.36
N TYR A 783 -2.73 -24.82 38.82
CA TYR A 783 -2.55 -23.55 39.49
C TYR A 783 -3.88 -22.89 39.86
N ASN A 784 -4.82 -22.81 38.92
CA ASN A 784 -6.13 -22.21 39.14
C ASN A 784 -6.93 -22.95 40.24
N ILE A 785 -6.89 -24.28 40.25
CA ILE A 785 -7.57 -25.10 41.27
C ILE A 785 -6.94 -24.89 42.66
N ILE A 786 -5.62 -24.69 42.73
CA ILE A 786 -4.88 -24.59 43.99
C ILE A 786 -5.03 -23.22 44.65
N ARG A 787 -5.08 -22.15 43.85
CA ARG A 787 -5.27 -20.79 44.33
C ARG A 787 -6.71 -20.50 44.75
N ASP A 788 -7.70 -21.14 44.11
CA ASP A 788 -9.13 -21.02 44.48
C ASP A 788 -9.64 -19.56 44.54
N GLU A 789 -9.07 -18.69 43.68
CA GLU A 789 -9.43 -17.27 43.56
C GLU A 789 -9.94 -16.97 42.15
N ILE A 790 -11.26 -16.88 41.99
CA ILE A 790 -11.93 -16.65 40.69
C ILE A 790 -11.43 -15.37 40.00
N SER A 791 -11.07 -14.34 40.76
CA SER A 791 -10.54 -13.08 40.20
C SER A 791 -9.18 -13.23 39.51
N CYS A 792 -8.40 -14.22 39.91
CA CYS A 792 -6.99 -14.38 39.57
C CYS A 792 -6.71 -15.62 38.69
N GLU A 793 -7.75 -16.22 38.09
CA GLU A 793 -7.59 -17.39 37.23
C GLU A 793 -6.74 -17.08 35.98
N ILE A 794 -5.74 -17.89 35.71
CA ILE A 794 -4.88 -17.76 34.55
C ILE A 794 -5.56 -18.34 33.31
N SER A 795 -5.46 -17.65 32.18
CA SER A 795 -5.90 -18.17 30.89
C SER A 795 -5.12 -19.40 30.46
N SER A 796 -5.81 -20.35 29.84
CA SER A 796 -5.22 -21.59 29.34
C SER A 796 -5.92 -22.02 28.06
N GLU A 797 -5.14 -22.46 27.08
CA GLU A 797 -5.68 -23.19 25.93
C GLU A 797 -6.23 -24.55 26.38
N TYR A 798 -7.09 -25.20 25.60
CA TYR A 798 -7.56 -26.56 25.84
C TYR A 798 -8.23 -26.88 27.20
N LEU A 799 -8.81 -25.88 27.87
CA LEU A 799 -9.49 -26.05 29.17
C LEU A 799 -10.47 -27.25 29.25
N PRO A 800 -11.25 -27.61 28.20
CA PRO A 800 -12.18 -28.74 28.26
C PRO A 800 -11.53 -30.13 28.37
N LEU A 801 -10.22 -30.24 28.23
CA LEU A 801 -9.49 -31.52 28.35
C LEU A 801 -9.32 -31.96 29.80
N TRP A 802 -9.22 -31.01 30.73
CA TRP A 802 -8.78 -31.29 32.10
C TRP A 802 -9.96 -31.43 33.06
N PRO A 803 -9.83 -32.30 34.09
CA PRO A 803 -10.80 -32.37 35.19
C PRO A 803 -10.98 -31.02 35.90
N THR A 804 -12.21 -30.75 36.37
CA THR A 804 -12.54 -29.52 37.11
C THR A 804 -12.18 -29.59 38.59
N THR A 805 -12.12 -30.79 39.18
CA THR A 805 -11.83 -31.03 40.59
C THR A 805 -10.64 -31.96 40.76
N VAL A 806 -9.79 -31.69 41.76
CA VAL A 806 -8.67 -32.56 42.14
C VAL A 806 -8.95 -33.16 43.52
N SER A 807 -8.78 -34.47 43.65
CA SER A 807 -8.79 -35.14 44.96
C SER A 807 -7.47 -34.92 45.70
N ASN A 808 -7.52 -34.80 47.03
CA ASN A 808 -6.36 -34.64 47.92
C ASN A 808 -5.53 -33.35 47.73
N ILE A 809 -6.18 -32.21 47.48
CA ILE A 809 -5.51 -30.89 47.32
C ILE A 809 -4.58 -30.55 48.49
N SER A 810 -4.92 -30.95 49.72
CA SER A 810 -4.11 -30.71 50.93
C SER A 810 -2.77 -31.44 50.93
N ALA A 811 -2.65 -32.56 50.21
CA ALA A 811 -1.41 -33.32 50.08
C ALA A 811 -0.54 -32.83 48.91
N MET A 812 -1.01 -31.87 48.09
CA MET A 812 -0.26 -31.36 46.95
C MET A 812 0.76 -30.31 47.36
N ASN A 813 1.94 -30.36 46.74
CA ASN A 813 2.99 -29.37 46.90
C ASN A 813 2.64 -28.09 46.12
N LYS A 814 1.87 -27.18 46.73
CA LYS A 814 1.43 -25.92 46.10
C LYS A 814 2.60 -25.06 45.59
N PRO A 815 3.65 -24.77 46.39
CA PRO A 815 4.79 -23.97 45.89
C PRO A 815 5.50 -24.61 44.71
N GLY A 816 5.58 -25.94 44.68
CA GLY A 816 6.20 -26.66 43.56
C GLY A 816 5.45 -26.52 42.24
N ILE A 817 4.14 -26.36 42.27
CA ILE A 817 3.33 -26.14 41.06
C ILE A 817 3.46 -24.70 40.58
N GLU A 818 3.46 -23.72 41.49
CA GLU A 818 3.70 -22.32 41.14
C GLU A 818 5.09 -22.15 40.49
N GLU A 819 6.12 -22.77 41.07
CA GLU A 819 7.48 -22.81 40.51
C GLU A 819 7.51 -23.42 39.11
N ALA A 820 6.85 -24.56 38.92
CA ALA A 820 6.79 -25.24 37.62
C ALA A 820 6.08 -24.41 36.54
N VAL A 821 4.98 -23.72 36.88
CA VAL A 821 4.26 -22.83 35.95
C VAL A 821 5.13 -21.64 35.55
N VAL A 822 5.75 -20.95 36.51
CA VAL A 822 6.58 -19.77 36.23
C VAL A 822 7.78 -20.14 35.36
N MET A 823 8.49 -21.21 35.70
CA MET A 823 9.63 -21.67 34.93
C MET A 823 9.22 -22.12 33.51
N LEU A 824 8.14 -22.91 33.38
CA LEU A 824 7.64 -23.35 32.08
C LEU A 824 7.25 -22.17 31.19
N MET A 825 6.58 -21.16 31.74
CA MET A 825 6.18 -19.98 30.97
C MET A 825 7.37 -19.12 30.53
N GLN A 826 8.36 -18.92 31.41
CA GLN A 826 9.61 -18.24 31.05
C GLN A 826 10.31 -18.97 29.90
N HIS A 827 10.39 -20.30 29.98
CA HIS A 827 10.99 -21.13 28.94
C HIS A 827 10.18 -21.11 27.63
N ALA A 828 8.86 -21.24 27.69
CA ALA A 828 7.98 -21.22 26.52
C ALA A 828 8.14 -19.90 25.73
N LEU A 829 8.16 -18.76 26.42
CA LEU A 829 8.37 -17.45 25.80
C LEU A 829 9.79 -17.23 25.30
N GLN A 830 10.81 -17.89 25.87
CA GLN A 830 12.16 -17.89 25.30
C GLN A 830 12.23 -18.68 23.99
N VAL A 831 11.45 -19.76 23.87
CA VAL A 831 11.42 -20.62 22.67
C VAL A 831 10.60 -19.98 21.55
N ASN A 832 9.41 -19.46 21.88
CA ASN A 832 8.56 -18.73 20.94
C ASN A 832 7.97 -17.47 21.63
N PRO A 833 8.63 -16.31 21.49
CA PRO A 833 8.16 -15.05 22.06
C PRO A 833 6.85 -14.55 21.47
N ALA A 834 6.52 -14.96 20.24
CA ALA A 834 5.43 -14.41 19.45
C ALA A 834 4.15 -15.27 19.50
N GLN A 835 3.88 -15.97 20.61
CA GLN A 835 2.66 -16.74 20.79
C GLN A 835 1.65 -15.97 21.66
N PRO A 836 0.53 -15.44 21.10
CA PRO A 836 -0.37 -14.56 21.84
C PRO A 836 -1.02 -15.18 23.08
N SER A 837 -1.37 -16.46 23.03
CA SER A 837 -1.99 -17.16 24.15
C SER A 837 -1.05 -17.32 25.34
N TRP A 838 0.23 -17.59 25.09
CA TRP A 838 1.24 -17.69 26.14
C TRP A 838 1.53 -16.32 26.77
N LEU A 839 1.58 -15.26 25.96
CA LEU A 839 1.72 -13.89 26.45
C LEU A 839 0.53 -13.50 27.35
N ARG A 840 -0.69 -13.88 26.98
CA ARG A 840 -1.90 -13.70 27.82
C ARG A 840 -1.79 -14.46 29.15
N THR A 841 -1.42 -15.73 29.11
CA THR A 841 -1.19 -16.55 30.32
C THR A 841 -0.12 -15.92 31.22
N GLN A 842 0.97 -15.41 30.65
CA GLN A 842 2.02 -14.73 31.41
C GLN A 842 1.53 -13.42 32.03
N ALA A 843 0.73 -12.63 31.30
CA ALA A 843 0.11 -11.42 31.83
C ALA A 843 -0.80 -11.72 33.03
N ASP A 844 -1.58 -12.80 32.95
CA ASP A 844 -2.45 -13.25 34.04
C ASP A 844 -1.66 -13.70 35.27
N ILE A 845 -0.50 -14.36 35.10
CA ILE A 845 0.40 -14.72 36.21
C ILE A 845 0.91 -13.44 36.92
N TYR A 846 1.36 -12.45 36.16
CA TYR A 846 1.81 -11.17 36.73
C TYR A 846 0.67 -10.44 37.43
N PHE A 847 -0.54 -10.47 36.86
CA PHE A 847 -1.73 -9.90 37.46
C PHE A 847 -2.07 -10.56 38.81
N ALA A 848 -2.07 -11.90 38.85
CA ALA A 848 -2.31 -12.68 40.06
C ALA A 848 -1.24 -12.47 41.16
N ASN A 849 -0.04 -12.03 40.77
CA ASN A 849 1.04 -11.67 41.70
C ASN A 849 1.07 -10.18 42.06
N GLY A 850 0.08 -9.39 41.64
CA GLY A 850 -0.02 -7.95 41.93
C GLY A 850 0.95 -7.06 41.14
N GLN A 851 1.62 -7.59 40.11
CA GLN A 851 2.55 -6.83 39.27
C GLN A 851 1.81 -6.24 38.07
N TYR A 852 1.04 -5.18 38.31
CA TYR A 852 0.12 -4.60 37.31
C TYR A 852 0.80 -3.99 36.08
N SER A 853 1.99 -3.39 36.23
CA SER A 853 2.74 -2.83 35.09
C SER A 853 3.24 -3.92 34.14
N SER A 854 3.86 -4.98 34.68
CA SER A 854 4.29 -6.14 33.89
C SER A 854 3.10 -6.86 33.25
N ALA A 855 1.98 -7.00 33.97
CA ALA A 855 0.76 -7.56 33.40
C ALA A 855 0.27 -6.75 32.20
N MET A 856 0.23 -5.41 32.32
CA MET A 856 -0.16 -4.52 31.23
C MET A 856 0.77 -4.67 30.02
N LYS A 857 2.09 -4.74 30.24
CA LYS A 857 3.08 -5.00 29.18
C LYS A 857 2.77 -6.28 28.40
N PHE A 858 2.61 -7.41 29.09
CA PHE A 858 2.35 -8.69 28.42
C PHE A 858 0.96 -8.76 27.76
N TYR A 859 -0.07 -8.08 28.31
CA TYR A 859 -1.34 -7.94 27.60
C TYR A 859 -1.16 -7.16 26.29
N MET A 860 -0.40 -6.06 26.30
CA MET A 860 -0.13 -5.28 25.10
C MET A 860 0.70 -6.06 24.08
N GLU A 861 1.72 -6.81 24.49
CA GLU A 861 2.50 -7.71 23.62
C GLU A 861 1.58 -8.75 22.95
N ALA A 862 0.70 -9.41 23.72
CA ALA A 862 -0.26 -10.37 23.17
C ALA A 862 -1.17 -9.74 22.10
N GLY A 863 -1.64 -8.51 22.35
CA GLY A 863 -2.47 -7.76 21.41
C GLY A 863 -1.73 -7.33 20.14
N VAL A 864 -0.49 -6.85 20.28
CA VAL A 864 0.37 -6.43 19.15
C VAL A 864 0.65 -7.60 18.22
N VAL A 865 1.05 -8.75 18.77
CA VAL A 865 1.38 -9.95 17.99
C VAL A 865 0.13 -10.51 17.30
N ALA A 866 -1.04 -10.46 17.95
CA ALA A 866 -2.28 -10.99 17.38
C ALA A 866 -2.95 -10.10 16.31
N SER A 867 -2.49 -8.84 16.12
CA SER A 867 -3.19 -7.85 15.28
C SER A 867 -2.27 -6.99 14.41
N ASP A 868 -1.01 -7.41 14.23
CA ASP A 868 0.01 -6.69 13.48
C ASP A 868 0.13 -5.23 13.92
N PHE A 869 0.45 -5.04 15.20
CA PHE A 869 0.55 -3.71 15.82
C PHE A 869 -0.78 -2.91 15.76
N PHE A 870 -1.88 -3.59 16.06
CA PHE A 870 -3.25 -3.05 16.04
C PHE A 870 -3.66 -2.46 14.70
N SER A 871 -3.09 -2.97 13.61
CA SER A 871 -3.52 -2.63 12.26
C SER A 871 -4.91 -3.21 11.98
N SER A 872 -5.18 -4.41 12.51
CA SER A 872 -6.48 -5.07 12.54
C SER A 872 -7.08 -5.09 13.96
N ALA A 873 -8.34 -5.52 14.07
CA ALA A 873 -8.97 -5.73 15.39
C ALA A 873 -8.37 -6.97 16.07
N VAL A 874 -8.10 -6.87 17.38
CA VAL A 874 -7.58 -8.01 18.15
C VAL A 874 -8.64 -9.11 18.20
N PRO A 875 -8.29 -10.39 17.91
CA PRO A 875 -9.23 -11.50 17.99
C PRO A 875 -9.83 -11.65 19.40
N LYS A 876 -11.14 -11.93 19.47
CA LYS A 876 -11.85 -12.17 20.76
C LYS A 876 -11.30 -13.37 21.54
N SER A 877 -10.59 -14.31 20.91
CA SER A 877 -9.91 -15.41 21.59
C SER A 877 -8.72 -14.96 22.45
N ILE A 878 -8.14 -13.79 22.14
CA ILE A 878 -7.02 -13.20 22.87
C ILE A 878 -7.54 -12.14 23.83
N TYR A 879 -8.31 -11.18 23.33
CA TYR A 879 -8.92 -10.12 24.15
C TYR A 879 -10.41 -10.38 24.37
N GLU A 880 -10.69 -11.10 25.44
CA GLU A 880 -12.04 -11.26 25.98
C GLU A 880 -12.40 -10.08 26.89
N ASP A 881 -13.69 -9.92 27.19
CA ASP A 881 -14.20 -8.90 28.13
C ASP A 881 -13.48 -8.95 29.49
N GLN A 882 -13.12 -10.15 29.95
CA GLN A 882 -12.34 -10.37 31.17
C GLN A 882 -10.92 -9.78 31.10
N VAL A 883 -10.28 -9.82 29.92
CA VAL A 883 -8.93 -9.23 29.73
C VAL A 883 -9.01 -7.72 29.84
N TYR A 884 -10.00 -7.08 29.20
CA TYR A 884 -10.22 -5.65 29.35
C TYR A 884 -10.53 -5.26 30.80
N LYS A 885 -11.34 -6.05 31.51
CA LYS A 885 -11.59 -5.86 32.96
C LYS A 885 -10.30 -5.94 33.79
N ARG A 886 -9.36 -6.83 33.44
CA ARG A 886 -8.04 -6.89 34.09
C ARG A 886 -7.17 -5.70 33.74
N MET A 887 -7.13 -5.29 32.47
CA MET A 887 -6.42 -4.07 32.04
C MET A 887 -6.97 -2.81 32.74
N ILE A 888 -8.30 -2.71 32.92
CA ILE A 888 -8.96 -1.66 33.69
C ILE A 888 -8.47 -1.67 35.14
N LYS A 889 -8.44 -2.84 35.79
CA LYS A 889 -7.89 -2.96 37.15
C LYS A 889 -6.42 -2.57 37.21
N CYS A 890 -5.59 -3.02 36.27
CA CYS A 890 -4.18 -2.62 36.18
C CYS A 890 -4.04 -1.10 36.10
N CYS A 891 -4.74 -0.45 35.17
CA CYS A 891 -4.69 1.01 35.00
C CYS A 891 -5.19 1.75 36.25
N SER A 892 -6.21 1.24 36.92
CA SER A 892 -6.73 1.82 38.17
C SER A 892 -5.68 1.78 39.29
N TYR A 893 -5.01 0.64 39.49
CA TYR A 893 -3.94 0.51 40.49
C TYR A 893 -2.68 1.33 40.12
N LEU A 894 -2.44 1.55 38.83
CA LEU A 894 -1.37 2.42 38.33
C LEU A 894 -1.76 3.92 38.35
N GLN A 895 -2.95 4.27 38.83
CA GLN A 895 -3.46 5.65 38.90
C GLN A 895 -3.61 6.33 37.52
N CYS A 896 -3.84 5.52 36.47
CA CYS A 896 -4.13 5.93 35.10
C CYS A 896 -5.65 5.94 34.85
N HIS A 897 -6.35 6.89 35.46
CA HIS A 897 -7.82 6.92 35.50
C HIS A 897 -8.51 7.28 34.17
N THR A 898 -7.85 8.03 33.29
CA THR A 898 -8.38 8.33 31.95
C THR A 898 -8.24 7.11 31.04
N GLN A 899 -7.15 6.36 31.14
CA GLN A 899 -6.97 5.08 30.45
C GLN A 899 -8.02 4.07 30.89
N VAL A 900 -8.39 4.05 32.18
CA VAL A 900 -9.53 3.28 32.69
C VAL A 900 -10.82 3.66 31.96
N ALA A 901 -11.14 4.96 31.90
CA ALA A 901 -12.36 5.43 31.23
C ALA A 901 -12.40 5.07 29.74
N VAL A 902 -11.25 5.11 29.05
CA VAL A 902 -11.16 4.68 27.65
C VAL A 902 -11.33 3.16 27.52
N LEU A 903 -10.68 2.36 28.37
CA LEU A 903 -10.80 0.90 28.37
C LEU A 903 -12.20 0.40 28.72
N CYS A 904 -12.96 1.13 29.55
CA CYS A 904 -14.37 0.81 29.83
C CYS A 904 -15.27 0.82 28.58
N GLN A 905 -14.85 1.44 27.48
CA GLN A 905 -15.60 1.38 26.21
C GLN A 905 -15.27 0.14 25.38
N PHE A 906 -14.19 -0.60 25.70
CA PHE A 906 -13.78 -1.81 24.97
C PHE A 906 -14.58 -3.05 25.38
N THR A 907 -15.24 -3.02 26.53
CA THR A 907 -16.12 -4.10 27.01
C THR A 907 -17.39 -4.18 26.16
N ASP A 908 -18.01 -5.36 26.09
CA ASP A 908 -19.26 -5.54 25.31
C ASP A 908 -20.39 -4.65 25.86
N GLU A 909 -20.44 -4.47 27.19
CA GLU A 909 -21.28 -3.48 27.88
C GLU A 909 -20.39 -2.46 28.62
N ILE A 910 -20.67 -1.17 28.44
CA ILE A 910 -19.86 -0.10 29.05
C ILE A 910 -20.16 0.00 30.55
N ASP A 911 -19.15 -0.23 31.40
CA ASP A 911 -19.26 -0.03 32.85
C ASP A 911 -19.10 1.46 33.23
N TYR A 912 -20.20 2.21 33.09
CA TYR A 912 -20.26 3.62 33.46
C TYR A 912 -19.95 3.88 34.94
N THR A 913 -20.22 2.92 35.83
CA THR A 913 -20.00 3.09 37.27
C THR A 913 -18.51 3.17 37.56
N THR A 914 -17.72 2.25 37.00
CA THR A 914 -16.26 2.26 37.14
C THR A 914 -15.65 3.44 36.39
N CYS A 915 -16.14 3.73 35.19
CA CYS A 915 -15.67 4.86 34.37
C CYS A 915 -15.84 6.21 35.10
N PHE A 916 -17.04 6.55 35.57
CA PHE A 916 -17.29 7.83 36.24
C PHE A 916 -16.58 7.96 37.58
N LYS A 917 -16.44 6.86 38.34
CA LYS A 917 -15.63 6.85 39.57
C LYS A 917 -14.16 7.15 39.26
N ALA A 918 -13.59 6.52 38.24
CA ALA A 918 -12.20 6.78 37.84
C ALA A 918 -12.02 8.25 37.41
N LEU A 919 -12.90 8.79 36.57
CA LEU A 919 -12.82 10.19 36.12
C LEU A 919 -12.99 11.21 37.26
N GLN A 920 -13.70 10.84 38.34
CA GLN A 920 -13.87 11.70 39.51
C GLN A 920 -12.58 11.87 40.32
N GLU A 921 -11.60 10.99 40.17
CA GLU A 921 -10.29 11.12 40.82
C GLU A 921 -9.53 12.36 40.32
N ARG A 922 -8.73 12.95 41.21
CA ARG A 922 -7.89 14.13 40.90
C ARG A 922 -6.44 13.76 40.60
N ASN A 923 -5.94 12.68 41.21
CA ASN A 923 -4.56 12.25 41.07
C ASN A 923 -4.46 11.29 39.88
N CYS A 924 -4.11 11.80 38.71
CA CYS A 924 -4.11 11.04 37.46
C CYS A 924 -2.75 11.13 36.78
N TYR A 925 -2.16 9.97 36.43
CA TYR A 925 -0.80 9.88 35.87
C TYR A 925 -0.79 9.44 34.39
N ASP A 926 -1.81 9.84 33.62
CA ASP A 926 -1.97 9.42 32.21
C ASP A 926 -2.29 10.54 31.23
N ALA A 927 -1.88 11.79 31.49
CA ALA A 927 -2.03 12.89 30.54
C ALA A 927 -3.48 13.11 30.02
N MET A 928 -4.47 12.86 30.88
CA MET A 928 -5.92 13.15 30.78
C MET A 928 -6.44 13.62 29.40
N ASP A 929 -6.34 14.91 29.11
CA ASP A 929 -6.95 15.58 27.95
C ASP A 929 -6.44 15.07 26.60
N THR A 930 -5.23 14.50 26.56
CA THR A 930 -4.67 13.85 25.36
C THR A 930 -5.54 12.67 24.89
N TYR A 931 -6.16 11.96 25.83
CA TYR A 931 -6.96 10.77 25.57
C TYR A 931 -8.44 11.04 25.26
N TYR A 932 -8.93 12.29 25.35
CA TYR A 932 -10.34 12.59 24.99
C TYR A 932 -10.66 12.28 23.53
N SER A 933 -9.65 12.42 22.65
CA SER A 933 -9.77 12.04 21.23
C SER A 933 -9.91 10.52 21.01
N CYS A 934 -9.69 9.70 22.05
CA CYS A 934 -9.87 8.26 22.02
C CYS A 934 -11.22 7.81 22.61
N ILE A 935 -12.04 8.73 23.12
CA ILE A 935 -13.39 8.45 23.62
C ILE A 935 -14.37 8.60 22.46
N TRP A 936 -15.24 7.60 22.28
CA TRP A 936 -16.31 7.61 21.28
C TRP A 936 -17.71 7.57 21.90
N ASP A 937 -17.82 7.21 23.18
CA ASP A 937 -19.09 7.28 23.89
C ASP A 937 -19.46 8.73 24.24
N ILE A 938 -20.63 9.15 23.79
CA ILE A 938 -21.15 10.51 23.97
C ILE A 938 -21.39 10.81 25.46
N SER A 939 -21.93 9.84 26.20
CA SER A 939 -22.26 10.01 27.63
C SER A 939 -21.00 10.26 28.47
N ILE A 940 -19.89 9.58 28.16
CA ILE A 940 -18.60 9.81 28.82
C ILE A 940 -18.08 11.22 28.52
N LEU A 941 -18.17 11.68 27.26
CA LEU A 941 -17.75 13.03 26.87
C LEU A 941 -18.61 14.12 27.52
N GLU A 942 -19.93 13.93 27.58
CA GLU A 942 -20.84 14.84 28.30
C GLU A 942 -20.52 14.91 29.79
N TYR A 943 -20.26 13.76 30.41
CA TYR A 943 -19.85 13.70 31.80
C TYR A 943 -18.53 14.45 32.05
N LEU A 944 -17.55 14.30 31.17
CA LEU A 944 -16.28 15.05 31.23
C LEU A 944 -16.51 16.56 31.11
N VAL A 945 -17.34 17.02 30.16
CA VAL A 945 -17.68 18.44 30.01
C VAL A 945 -18.33 18.99 31.29
N HIS A 946 -19.27 18.27 31.87
CA HIS A 946 -19.91 18.64 33.13
C HIS A 946 -18.91 18.67 34.30
N LEU A 947 -18.06 17.64 34.41
CA LEU A 947 -17.05 17.50 35.46
C LEU A 947 -16.04 18.65 35.43
N HIS A 948 -15.47 18.98 34.26
CA HIS A 948 -14.54 20.08 34.10
C HIS A 948 -15.21 21.44 34.33
N SER A 949 -16.47 21.60 33.91
CA SER A 949 -17.23 22.82 34.20
C SER A 949 -17.46 23.02 35.70
N LYS A 950 -17.71 21.93 36.45
CA LYS A 950 -17.85 21.97 37.91
C LYS A 950 -16.53 22.27 38.62
N ARG A 951 -15.40 21.83 38.07
CA ARG A 951 -14.05 22.04 38.62
C ARG A 951 -13.41 23.39 38.22
N GLY A 952 -13.98 24.10 37.25
CA GLY A 952 -13.41 25.34 36.70
C GLY A 952 -12.26 25.12 35.72
N GLU A 953 -12.12 23.92 35.16
CA GLU A 953 -11.01 23.52 34.27
C GLU A 953 -11.36 23.84 32.81
N MET A 954 -11.25 25.12 32.41
CA MET A 954 -11.78 25.61 31.12
C MET A 954 -11.09 25.00 29.89
N GLU A 955 -9.76 24.80 29.91
CA GLU A 955 -9.01 24.22 28.79
C GLU A 955 -9.43 22.77 28.53
N LYS A 956 -9.53 21.95 29.58
CA LYS A 956 -9.97 20.55 29.49
C LYS A 956 -11.42 20.43 29.06
N LYS A 957 -12.28 21.34 29.53
CA LYS A 957 -13.66 21.46 29.05
C LYS A 957 -13.71 21.71 27.55
N GLN A 958 -12.89 22.63 27.03
CA GLN A 958 -12.82 22.89 25.59
C GLN A 958 -12.30 21.69 24.81
N ALA A 959 -11.30 20.97 25.33
CA ALA A 959 -10.81 19.74 24.71
C ALA A 959 -11.89 18.64 24.63
N ALA A 960 -12.63 18.41 25.72
CA ALA A 960 -13.74 17.47 25.75
C ALA A 960 -14.89 17.89 24.81
N LEU A 961 -15.24 19.19 24.78
CA LEU A 961 -16.25 19.73 23.87
C LEU A 961 -15.83 19.54 22.40
N LYS A 962 -14.57 19.80 22.08
CA LYS A 962 -14.03 19.59 20.73
C LYS A 962 -14.15 18.13 20.30
N ALA A 963 -13.86 17.18 21.20
CA ALA A 963 -14.06 15.75 20.95
C ALA A 963 -15.55 15.41 20.75
N LEU A 964 -16.43 15.95 21.57
CA LEU A 964 -17.89 15.75 21.47
C LEU A 964 -18.47 16.27 20.15
N THR A 965 -17.97 17.40 19.64
CA THR A 965 -18.46 18.03 18.40
C THR A 965 -17.92 17.40 17.11
N GLN A 966 -17.16 16.30 17.18
CA GLN A 966 -16.64 15.65 15.97
C GLN A 966 -17.78 15.00 15.18
N LEU A 967 -17.82 15.28 13.87
CA LEU A 967 -18.90 14.84 12.97
C LEU A 967 -19.05 13.32 12.90
N ASP A 968 -17.98 12.57 13.12
CA ASP A 968 -17.96 11.10 13.04
C ASP A 968 -18.59 10.42 14.27
N LEU A 969 -18.76 11.14 15.39
CA LEU A 969 -19.43 10.66 16.60
C LEU A 969 -20.93 11.02 16.65
N ASN A 970 -21.48 11.61 15.60
CA ASN A 970 -22.90 11.93 15.56
C ASN A 970 -23.74 10.64 15.62
N SER A 971 -24.62 10.53 16.62
CA SER A 971 -25.50 9.36 16.81
C SER A 971 -26.48 9.14 15.65
N SER A 972 -26.69 10.14 14.80
CA SER A 972 -27.49 10.03 13.57
C SER A 972 -26.70 9.51 12.36
N ASN A 973 -25.40 9.25 12.50
CA ASN A 973 -24.61 8.64 11.44
C ASN A 973 -25.02 7.18 11.21
N PRO A 974 -24.86 6.66 9.97
CA PRO A 974 -25.01 5.25 9.71
C PRO A 974 -23.96 4.42 10.46
N GLU A 975 -24.30 3.16 10.75
CA GLU A 975 -23.55 2.30 11.66
C GLU A 975 -22.12 2.04 11.19
N ASP A 976 -21.88 1.98 9.89
CA ASP A 976 -20.57 1.80 9.26
C ASP A 976 -19.60 2.95 9.58
N ILE A 977 -20.08 4.20 9.56
CA ILE A 977 -19.29 5.37 9.93
C ILE A 977 -18.96 5.32 11.42
N ILE A 978 -19.93 5.00 12.27
CA ILE A 978 -19.73 4.86 13.72
C ILE A 978 -18.71 3.76 14.02
N GLN A 979 -18.87 2.57 13.43
CA GLN A 979 -17.95 1.46 13.62
C GLN A 979 -16.52 1.81 13.16
N ARG A 980 -16.37 2.50 12.02
CA ARG A 980 -15.05 2.96 11.56
C ARG A 980 -14.44 4.00 12.49
N ALA A 981 -15.24 4.93 13.01
CA ALA A 981 -14.82 5.95 13.97
C ALA A 981 -14.36 5.31 15.30
N VAL A 982 -15.10 4.31 15.79
CA VAL A 982 -14.74 3.50 16.96
C VAL A 982 -13.43 2.76 16.71
N GLN A 983 -13.29 2.06 15.59
CA GLN A 983 -12.10 1.26 15.28
C GLN A 983 -10.83 2.14 15.16
N MET A 984 -10.95 3.32 14.55
CA MET A 984 -9.83 4.27 14.49
C MET A 984 -9.39 4.74 15.88
N ARG A 985 -10.34 5.02 16.78
CA ARG A 985 -10.06 5.44 18.16
C ARG A 985 -9.48 4.30 18.99
N LYS A 986 -10.02 3.08 18.86
CA LYS A 986 -9.46 1.86 19.47
C LYS A 986 -8.01 1.65 19.06
N ARG A 987 -7.72 1.70 17.76
CA ARG A 987 -6.35 1.59 17.23
C ARG A 987 -5.43 2.68 17.76
N LYS A 988 -5.87 3.94 17.75
CA LYS A 988 -5.09 5.07 18.26
C LYS A 988 -4.72 4.86 19.73
N PHE A 989 -5.69 4.46 20.54
CA PHE A 989 -5.51 4.22 21.96
C PHE A 989 -4.58 3.04 22.24
N LEU A 990 -4.82 1.88 21.63
CA LEU A 990 -3.99 0.68 21.83
C LEU A 990 -2.55 0.90 21.37
N ARG A 991 -2.31 1.62 20.26
CA ARG A 991 -0.96 1.99 19.83
C ARG A 991 -0.28 2.97 20.79
N ALA A 992 -1.03 3.90 21.39
CA ALA A 992 -0.49 4.79 22.41
C ALA A 992 -0.10 4.01 23.67
N LEU A 993 -0.95 3.06 24.12
CA LEU A 993 -0.62 2.17 25.22
C LEU A 993 0.61 1.30 24.90
N ALA A 994 0.72 0.75 23.69
CA ALA A 994 1.88 -0.06 23.32
C ALA A 994 3.17 0.74 23.40
N LYS A 995 3.18 1.99 22.89
CA LYS A 995 4.34 2.88 23.03
C LYS A 995 4.70 3.25 24.48
N GLN A 996 3.75 3.13 25.41
CA GLN A 996 3.97 3.44 26.81
C GLN A 996 4.55 2.24 27.59
N TYR A 997 4.12 1.02 27.27
CA TYR A 997 4.41 -0.18 28.07
C TYR A 997 5.38 -1.17 27.41
N LEU A 998 5.57 -1.10 26.08
CA LEU A 998 6.51 -1.93 25.32
C LEU A 998 7.75 -1.11 24.99
#